data_AF-A0AAE8HU24-F1
#
_entry.id   AF-A0AAE8HU24-F1
#
_cell.length_a   1.000
_cell.length_b   1.000
_cell.length_c   1.000
_cell.angle_alpha   90.00
_cell.angle_beta   90.00
_cell.angle_gamma   90.00
#
_symmetry.space_group_name_H-M   'P 1'
#
loop_
_entity.id
_entity.type
_entity.pdbx_description
1 polymer ?
#
loop_
_entity_poly.entity_id
_entity_poly.type
_entity_poly.pdbx_seq_one_letter_code
_entity_poly.pdbx_strand_id
1 'polypeptide(L)'
;MKVMINGAMHEGSPRAGQCLRTYLREAGWFGVKKGCDAGDCGACTIHLDGEPVHSCLVPAFRAEGRSVTTIEGLAGPCHPDDPEPAEFHPTQQAFLDAQGFQCGFCTPGMIMTAARLDQGQKQDLGTALKGNLCRCTGYRAIREAIAGSARSVERGGCGDPVGRNCPAPAAPLVVSGRARFTLDAPLGDTLHLKVLRSPHAHARVVAIDAAAARAVPGVVAVLTHADAPTRRFSTGRHEDPRDDASDTRVLDPILRFVGQRVAAVVAESEAAAEAGCRALQVTYEVRPALLDPDRALEPDAPRVHDPRDGPGDDAPPLGRHPNLAGEVHGAVGDVEAGLAEADFVYAGTFRSQRVQHAAMETHGCIGWRAEDGRLTLRTSTQVPFLTRDALADLFGLEKDAVRVVCARVGGGFGGKQEMLTEDLVALAVLHTGRPVRWELTRREQFVGTTTRHPMRVDVKVGARRDGTLTALSLDVLSDTGAYGNHAGGVIHHACNEVLAAYVCPNKRVDGRAVYTHTLPAGAFRGYGLSQTIFALESALDEVARGLGLDPFALRRHNAVKPGDALVSNSLEPHDVVFGSYGLDQCLTLVEEALQAEPGPEPEAGWRSGTGMAVAMIDTIPPRGHHADARVGLDADGHFTVRVGTAEFGNGTSTVHRQIAASALGVAPERVRIAGADTDGVGHDTGAYGSTGTVVAGLATLRAAEALAVRIRTRAAEIAGVSPDACRVAGDVVDTPAGPVTLAAIGPLDAAGRADGSPRSVAFNVHAFRVAVDPVSGVVRILRSVHAADAGRVINPMQCRGQVEGGVAQAIGAALYEEVRVGADGSLITQTFRDYHIPACADVPDTEVLFADTYDSIGPLGAKSMSESPFNPVAAALGNAIRDATGARLTTTPFAPDRIYRAVAAGRTGLS
;
A
#
# COMPACT_ATOMS: atom_id res chain seq x y z
N MET A 1 36.84 -4.18 -18.65
CA MET A 1 35.80 -5.00 -19.27
C MET A 1 35.14 -4.26 -20.40
N LYS A 2 35.06 -4.91 -21.57
CA LYS A 2 34.32 -4.43 -22.73
C LYS A 2 33.02 -5.22 -22.82
N VAL A 3 31.89 -4.53 -22.82
CA VAL A 3 30.55 -5.12 -22.92
C VAL A 3 29.71 -4.28 -23.86
N MET A 4 28.94 -4.91 -24.74
CA MET A 4 27.99 -4.21 -25.60
C MET A 4 26.69 -3.99 -24.82
N ILE A 5 26.36 -2.76 -24.42
CA ILE A 5 25.13 -2.45 -23.69
C ILE A 5 24.22 -1.64 -24.60
N ASN A 6 23.01 -2.16 -24.87
CA ASN A 6 22.00 -1.50 -25.72
C ASN A 6 22.58 -1.01 -27.07
N GLY A 7 23.41 -1.84 -27.70
CA GLY A 7 24.02 -1.52 -29.01
C GLY A 7 25.22 -0.58 -28.97
N ALA A 8 25.67 -0.12 -27.79
CA ALA A 8 26.88 0.68 -27.63
C ALA A 8 27.97 -0.08 -26.86
N MET A 9 29.23 0.03 -27.31
CA MET A 9 30.36 -0.55 -26.59
C MET A 9 30.64 0.28 -25.33
N HIS A 10 30.62 -0.38 -24.18
CA HIS A 10 30.94 0.23 -22.89
C HIS A 10 32.22 -0.40 -22.33
N GLU A 11 33.18 0.46 -21.96
CA GLU A 11 34.43 0.04 -21.34
C GLU A 11 34.46 0.51 -19.88
N GLY A 12 34.59 -0.44 -18.96
CA GLY A 12 34.72 -0.14 -17.53
C GLY A 12 35.24 -1.33 -16.75
N SER A 13 35.73 -1.11 -15.52
CA SER A 13 36.23 -2.19 -14.66
C SER A 13 35.21 -2.47 -13.56
N PRO A 14 34.53 -3.64 -13.55
CA PRO A 14 33.62 -3.98 -12.46
C PRO A 14 34.39 -4.13 -11.16
N ARG A 15 33.81 -3.66 -10.04
CA ARG A 15 34.40 -3.86 -8.71
C ARG A 15 34.28 -5.31 -8.27
N ALA A 16 35.17 -5.74 -7.37
CA ALA A 16 35.09 -7.09 -6.79
C ALA A 16 33.71 -7.32 -6.14
N GLY A 17 33.08 -8.46 -6.46
CA GLY A 17 31.76 -8.82 -5.94
C GLY A 17 30.58 -8.06 -6.56
N GLN A 18 30.79 -7.13 -7.49
CA GLN A 18 29.71 -6.37 -8.13
C GLN A 18 28.86 -7.29 -9.02
N CYS A 19 27.54 -7.27 -8.85
CA CYS A 19 26.61 -7.92 -9.77
C CYS A 19 26.30 -7.04 -10.99
N LEU A 20 25.87 -7.67 -12.08
CA LEU A 20 25.62 -7.02 -13.36
C LEU A 20 24.53 -5.95 -13.24
N ARG A 21 23.48 -6.20 -12.45
CA ARG A 21 22.45 -5.18 -12.14
C ARG A 21 23.09 -3.87 -11.65
N THR A 22 23.91 -3.95 -10.61
CA THR A 22 24.53 -2.77 -9.99
C THR A 22 25.47 -2.08 -10.97
N TYR A 23 26.23 -2.85 -11.76
CA TYR A 23 27.09 -2.30 -12.81
C TYR A 23 26.31 -1.51 -13.88
N LEU A 24 25.21 -2.07 -14.38
CA LEU A 24 24.36 -1.41 -15.38
C LEU A 24 23.71 -0.13 -14.84
N ARG A 25 23.23 -0.14 -13.59
CA ARG A 25 22.65 1.04 -12.94
C ARG A 25 23.66 2.16 -12.77
N GLU A 26 24.91 1.83 -12.41
CA GLU A 26 25.99 2.81 -12.31
C GLU A 26 26.40 3.39 -13.67
N ALA A 27 26.20 2.64 -14.74
CA ALA A 27 26.32 3.13 -16.12
C ALA A 27 25.08 3.93 -16.61
N GLY A 28 24.10 4.21 -15.74
CA GLY A 28 22.93 5.04 -16.04
C GLY A 28 21.66 4.28 -16.44
N TRP A 29 21.72 2.94 -16.54
CA TRP A 29 20.58 2.10 -16.97
C TRP A 29 19.66 1.75 -15.80
N PHE A 30 18.90 2.75 -15.34
CA PHE A 30 18.01 2.60 -14.19
C PHE A 30 16.73 1.81 -14.47
N GLY A 31 16.41 1.47 -15.71
CA GLY A 31 15.33 0.53 -16.06
C GLY A 31 15.57 -0.87 -15.48
N VAL A 32 16.83 -1.21 -15.18
CA VAL A 32 17.19 -2.39 -14.40
C VAL A 32 16.98 -2.12 -12.91
N LYS A 33 15.87 -2.63 -12.35
CA LYS A 33 15.45 -2.31 -10.97
C LYS A 33 16.12 -3.19 -9.91
N LYS A 34 16.34 -2.64 -8.70
CA LYS A 34 16.78 -3.38 -7.51
C LYS A 34 15.57 -3.66 -6.62
N GLY A 35 15.19 -4.93 -6.47
CA GLY A 35 14.00 -5.34 -5.70
C GLY A 35 14.33 -6.32 -4.56
N CYS A 36 14.48 -7.61 -4.88
CA CYS A 36 14.77 -8.65 -3.88
C CYS A 36 16.26 -8.87 -3.57
N ASP A 37 17.14 -8.57 -4.54
CA ASP A 37 18.58 -8.89 -4.52
C ASP A 37 18.94 -10.39 -4.37
N ALA A 38 17.97 -11.29 -4.60
CA ALA A 38 18.12 -12.73 -4.39
C ALA A 38 17.62 -13.59 -5.57
N GLY A 39 17.19 -12.96 -6.67
CA GLY A 39 16.70 -13.64 -7.87
C GLY A 39 15.23 -14.08 -7.84
N ASP A 40 14.47 -13.69 -6.82
CA ASP A 40 13.09 -14.15 -6.65
C ASP A 40 12.04 -13.26 -7.36
N CYS A 41 12.30 -11.95 -7.54
CA CYS A 41 11.28 -10.99 -8.01
C CYS A 41 11.27 -10.66 -9.51
N GLY A 42 12.36 -10.91 -10.24
CA GLY A 42 12.44 -10.61 -11.69
C GLY A 42 12.49 -9.13 -12.09
N ALA A 43 12.40 -8.17 -11.16
CA ALA A 43 12.44 -6.74 -11.48
C ALA A 43 13.75 -6.29 -12.18
N CYS A 44 14.83 -7.07 -12.05
CA CYS A 44 16.14 -6.80 -12.64
C CYS A 44 16.39 -7.56 -13.96
N THR A 45 15.37 -8.17 -14.58
CA THR A 45 15.58 -8.99 -15.79
C THR A 45 16.14 -8.14 -16.93
N ILE A 46 17.20 -8.65 -17.56
CA ILE A 46 17.82 -8.13 -18.79
C ILE A 46 18.00 -9.29 -19.78
N HIS A 47 18.28 -9.00 -21.04
CA HIS A 47 18.76 -10.03 -21.98
C HIS A 47 20.28 -10.05 -22.02
N LEU A 48 20.89 -11.20 -21.75
CA LEU A 48 22.33 -11.43 -21.87
C LEU A 48 22.57 -12.38 -23.04
N ASP A 49 23.13 -11.86 -24.13
CA ASP A 49 23.18 -12.53 -25.44
C ASP A 49 21.80 -13.01 -25.92
N GLY A 50 20.80 -12.15 -25.72
CA GLY A 50 19.42 -12.45 -26.11
C GLY A 50 18.63 -13.27 -25.10
N GLU A 51 19.26 -13.84 -24.06
CA GLU A 51 18.54 -14.69 -23.10
C GLU A 51 18.11 -13.92 -21.85
N PRO A 52 16.85 -14.02 -21.40
CA PRO A 52 16.38 -13.33 -20.20
C PRO A 52 17.04 -13.91 -18.95
N VAL A 53 17.70 -13.05 -18.17
CA VAL A 53 18.38 -13.42 -16.92
C VAL A 53 18.15 -12.39 -15.82
N HIS A 54 18.09 -12.88 -14.58
CA HIS A 54 18.03 -12.04 -13.39
C HIS A 54 19.42 -11.47 -13.12
N SER A 55 19.68 -10.24 -13.58
CA SER A 55 21.02 -9.61 -13.53
C SER A 55 21.62 -9.46 -12.13
N CYS A 56 20.82 -9.57 -11.06
CA CYS A 56 21.31 -9.63 -9.69
C CYS A 56 22.12 -10.90 -9.36
N LEU A 57 21.88 -12.00 -10.07
CA LEU A 57 22.58 -13.27 -9.89
C LEU A 57 23.82 -13.42 -10.80
N VAL A 58 24.06 -12.45 -11.69
CA VAL A 58 25.18 -12.49 -12.63
C VAL A 58 26.30 -11.61 -12.12
N PRO A 59 27.50 -12.14 -11.81
CA PRO A 59 28.68 -11.32 -11.52
C PRO A 59 29.01 -10.43 -12.72
N ALA A 60 29.26 -9.14 -12.49
CA ALA A 60 29.43 -8.15 -13.56
C ALA A 60 30.55 -8.52 -14.54
N PHE A 61 31.68 -9.04 -14.05
CA PHE A 61 32.81 -9.47 -14.90
C PHE A 61 32.46 -10.57 -15.90
N ARG A 62 31.37 -11.33 -15.68
CA ARG A 62 30.91 -12.35 -16.64
C ARG A 62 30.23 -11.75 -17.87
N ALA A 63 30.04 -10.44 -17.93
CA ALA A 63 29.53 -9.73 -19.11
C ALA A 63 30.64 -9.33 -20.10
N GLU A 64 31.91 -9.59 -19.78
CA GLU A 64 33.04 -9.35 -20.70
C GLU A 64 32.83 -10.01 -22.05
N GLY A 65 32.91 -9.23 -23.12
CA GLY A 65 32.73 -9.68 -24.50
C GLY A 65 31.30 -10.06 -24.87
N ARG A 66 30.33 -9.87 -23.97
CA ARG A 66 28.92 -10.24 -24.18
C ARG A 66 28.08 -9.02 -24.55
N SER A 67 26.86 -9.29 -25.00
CA SER A 67 25.84 -8.28 -25.29
C SER A 67 24.76 -8.26 -24.21
N VAL A 68 24.38 -7.05 -23.78
CA VAL A 68 23.36 -6.80 -22.78
C VAL A 68 22.31 -5.88 -23.37
N THR A 69 21.05 -6.35 -23.38
CA THR A 69 19.89 -5.51 -23.67
C THR A 69 19.09 -5.30 -22.39
N THR A 70 18.91 -4.04 -22.03
CA THR A 70 18.02 -3.60 -20.95
C THR A 70 16.66 -3.20 -21.51
N ILE A 71 15.71 -2.80 -20.66
CA ILE A 71 14.40 -2.33 -21.14
C ILE A 71 14.51 -1.09 -22.02
N GLU A 72 15.49 -0.23 -21.76
CA GLU A 72 15.78 0.96 -22.54
C GLU A 72 16.19 0.61 -23.97
N GLY A 73 17.00 -0.44 -24.13
CA GLY A 73 17.51 -0.91 -25.42
C GLY A 73 16.58 -1.89 -26.16
N LEU A 74 15.40 -2.20 -25.60
CA LEU A 74 14.52 -3.22 -26.18
C LEU A 74 13.92 -2.79 -27.53
N ALA A 75 13.70 -1.49 -27.72
CA ALA A 75 13.22 -0.91 -28.97
C ALA A 75 14.35 -0.63 -29.99
N GLY A 76 15.61 -0.81 -29.61
CA GLY A 76 16.78 -0.53 -30.45
C GLY A 76 17.92 0.12 -29.69
N PRO A 77 19.06 0.39 -30.37
CA PRO A 77 20.20 1.05 -29.74
C PRO A 77 19.85 2.43 -29.17
N CYS A 78 20.38 2.75 -27.99
CA CYS A 78 20.13 4.03 -27.32
C CYS A 78 21.24 4.42 -26.34
N HIS A 79 21.18 5.66 -25.85
CA HIS A 79 21.97 6.20 -24.75
C HIS A 79 21.12 6.35 -23.47
N PRO A 80 21.72 6.31 -22.25
CA PRO A 80 20.98 6.48 -21.00
C PRO A 80 20.18 7.80 -20.89
N ASP A 81 20.64 8.84 -21.57
CA ASP A 81 20.07 10.19 -21.54
C ASP A 81 19.07 10.47 -22.68
N ASP A 82 18.87 9.50 -23.58
CA ASP A 82 17.90 9.65 -24.66
C ASP A 82 16.46 9.71 -24.10
N PRO A 83 15.54 10.43 -24.76
CA PRO A 83 14.12 10.37 -24.45
C PRO A 83 13.52 8.97 -24.75
N GLU A 84 12.22 8.81 -24.54
CA GLU A 84 11.50 7.61 -25.00
C GLU A 84 11.73 7.34 -26.50
N PRO A 85 11.77 6.06 -26.92
CA PRO A 85 11.90 5.74 -28.34
C PRO A 85 10.67 6.22 -29.12
N ALA A 86 10.89 6.59 -30.39
CA ALA A 86 9.80 7.01 -31.28
C ALA A 86 8.80 5.86 -31.55
N GLU A 87 9.31 4.62 -31.59
CA GLU A 87 8.52 3.41 -31.73
C GLU A 87 8.87 2.44 -30.60
N PHE A 88 7.84 1.89 -29.95
CA PHE A 88 8.02 0.91 -28.89
C PHE A 88 8.17 -0.51 -29.46
N HIS A 89 8.93 -1.36 -28.78
CA HIS A 89 8.90 -2.80 -29.05
C HIS A 89 7.46 -3.34 -28.90
N PRO A 90 7.00 -4.32 -29.70
CA PRO A 90 5.62 -4.81 -29.63
C PRO A 90 5.14 -5.20 -28.21
N THR A 91 6.01 -5.80 -27.39
CA THR A 91 5.69 -6.09 -25.99
C THR A 91 5.55 -4.83 -25.12
N GLN A 92 6.36 -3.79 -25.34
CA GLN A 92 6.19 -2.51 -24.64
C GLN A 92 4.88 -1.85 -25.04
N GLN A 93 4.56 -1.86 -26.33
CA GLN A 93 3.30 -1.34 -26.86
C GLN A 93 2.09 -2.08 -26.27
N ALA A 94 2.13 -3.41 -26.20
CA ALA A 94 1.05 -4.21 -25.62
C ALA A 94 0.83 -3.90 -24.12
N PHE A 95 1.91 -3.73 -23.34
CA PHE A 95 1.80 -3.30 -21.94
C PHE A 95 1.28 -1.86 -21.79
N LEU A 96 1.60 -1.00 -22.76
CA LEU A 96 1.12 0.37 -22.79
C LEU A 96 -0.38 0.41 -23.07
N ASP A 97 -0.85 -0.35 -24.07
CA ASP A 97 -2.25 -0.38 -24.49
C ASP A 97 -3.15 -1.04 -23.45
N ALA A 98 -2.66 -2.08 -22.77
CA ALA A 98 -3.37 -2.79 -21.71
C ALA A 98 -3.29 -2.10 -20.34
N GLN A 99 -2.48 -1.04 -20.19
CA GLN A 99 -1.98 -0.58 -18.89
C GLN A 99 -1.54 -1.74 -17.98
N GLY A 100 -0.65 -2.60 -18.49
CA GLY A 100 -0.12 -3.78 -17.80
C GLY A 100 0.79 -3.45 -16.59
N PHE A 101 0.51 -2.35 -15.87
CA PHE A 101 1.27 -1.85 -14.74
C PHE A 101 0.41 -0.96 -13.81
N GLN A 102 0.92 -0.73 -12.60
CA GLN A 102 0.43 0.30 -11.68
C GLN A 102 1.59 1.16 -11.18
N CYS A 103 2.32 0.73 -10.15
CA CYS A 103 3.52 1.45 -9.69
C CYS A 103 4.60 1.47 -10.77
N GLY A 104 4.66 0.45 -11.62
CA GLY A 104 5.61 0.34 -12.73
C GLY A 104 6.97 -0.22 -12.36
N PHE A 105 7.24 -0.52 -11.10
CA PHE A 105 8.58 -0.95 -10.66
C PHE A 105 8.97 -2.32 -11.21
N CYS A 106 8.06 -3.30 -11.20
CA CYS A 106 8.34 -4.63 -11.77
C CYS A 106 8.21 -4.68 -13.30
N THR A 107 7.62 -3.65 -13.92
CA THR A 107 7.22 -3.64 -15.33
C THR A 107 8.38 -3.84 -16.29
N PRO A 108 9.54 -3.16 -16.16
CA PRO A 108 10.72 -3.44 -16.97
C PRO A 108 11.09 -4.92 -17.03
N GLY A 109 11.29 -5.56 -15.87
CA GLY A 109 11.67 -6.97 -15.81
C GLY A 109 10.59 -7.91 -16.34
N MET A 110 9.31 -7.58 -16.12
CA MET A 110 8.16 -8.29 -16.68
C MET A 110 8.17 -8.26 -18.21
N ILE A 111 8.34 -7.08 -18.81
CA ILE A 111 8.41 -6.89 -20.27
C ILE A 111 9.61 -7.63 -20.85
N MET A 112 10.79 -7.51 -20.23
CA MET A 112 11.99 -8.21 -20.70
C MET A 112 11.80 -9.73 -20.70
N THR A 113 11.08 -10.27 -19.73
CA THR A 113 10.74 -11.70 -19.72
C THR A 113 9.73 -12.03 -20.81
N ALA A 114 8.63 -11.27 -20.89
CA ALA A 114 7.55 -11.46 -21.85
C ALA A 114 8.00 -11.36 -23.32
N ALA A 115 8.98 -10.50 -23.62
CA ALA A 115 9.51 -10.29 -24.97
C ALA A 115 10.22 -11.52 -25.55
N ARG A 116 10.56 -12.52 -24.74
CA ARG A 116 11.25 -13.74 -25.15
C ARG A 116 10.43 -15.02 -24.95
N LEU A 117 9.15 -14.89 -24.55
CA LEU A 117 8.27 -16.05 -24.41
C LEU A 117 7.88 -16.60 -25.78
N ASP A 118 8.02 -17.92 -25.95
CA ASP A 118 7.46 -18.64 -27.08
C ASP A 118 5.94 -18.86 -26.96
N GLN A 119 5.32 -19.43 -27.99
CA GLN A 119 3.87 -19.66 -28.00
C GLN A 119 3.38 -20.65 -26.94
N GLY A 120 4.18 -21.67 -26.59
CA GLY A 120 3.82 -22.62 -25.54
C GLY A 120 3.90 -21.99 -24.16
N GLN A 121 4.95 -21.20 -23.91
CA GLN A 121 5.11 -20.46 -22.66
C GLN A 121 4.01 -19.41 -22.45
N LYS A 122 3.52 -18.80 -23.52
CA LYS A 122 2.37 -17.87 -23.45
C LYS A 122 1.06 -18.55 -23.06
N GLN A 123 0.94 -19.86 -23.23
CA GLN A 123 -0.25 -20.62 -22.80
C GLN A 123 -0.20 -20.99 -21.31
N ASP A 124 0.99 -21.04 -20.71
CA ASP A 124 1.20 -21.28 -19.27
C ASP A 124 2.02 -20.13 -18.64
N LEU A 125 1.38 -18.97 -18.54
CA LEU A 125 2.00 -17.78 -17.92
C LEU A 125 2.29 -17.98 -16.43
N GLY A 126 1.58 -18.89 -15.75
CA GLY A 126 1.84 -19.22 -14.35
C GLY A 126 3.27 -19.76 -14.19
N THR A 127 3.65 -20.73 -15.02
CA THR A 127 5.02 -21.26 -15.04
C THR A 127 6.02 -20.29 -15.65
N ALA A 128 5.67 -19.65 -16.77
CA ALA A 128 6.59 -18.78 -17.51
C ALA A 128 6.99 -17.52 -16.72
N LEU A 129 6.10 -17.01 -15.86
CA LEU A 129 6.34 -15.82 -15.03
C LEU A 129 6.64 -16.14 -13.56
N LYS A 130 6.97 -17.39 -13.22
CA LYS A 130 7.26 -17.80 -11.83
C LYS A 130 8.35 -16.96 -11.14
N GLY A 131 9.28 -16.40 -11.93
CA GLY A 131 10.37 -15.56 -11.45
C GLY A 131 10.08 -14.05 -11.53
N ASN A 132 8.84 -13.64 -11.81
CA ASN A 132 8.43 -12.26 -12.03
C ASN A 132 7.25 -11.90 -11.12
N LEU A 133 7.56 -11.13 -10.07
CA LEU A 133 6.58 -10.79 -9.05
C LEU A 133 5.97 -9.41 -9.29
N CYS A 134 4.66 -9.30 -9.07
CA CYS A 134 3.92 -8.03 -9.08
C CYS A 134 3.01 -7.97 -7.85
N ARG A 135 3.15 -6.92 -7.05
CA ARG A 135 2.33 -6.70 -5.85
C ARG A 135 1.09 -5.84 -6.09
N CYS A 136 0.96 -5.24 -7.28
CA CYS A 136 -0.01 -4.19 -7.55
C CYS A 136 -1.20 -4.65 -8.40
N THR A 137 -0.98 -5.39 -9.49
CA THR A 137 -1.97 -5.52 -10.57
C THR A 137 -2.94 -6.69 -10.44
N GLY A 138 -2.67 -7.65 -9.54
CA GLY A 138 -3.39 -8.94 -9.55
C GLY A 138 -3.15 -9.76 -10.82
N TYR A 139 -2.12 -9.42 -11.60
CA TYR A 139 -1.66 -10.09 -12.82
C TYR A 139 -2.60 -10.08 -14.04
N ARG A 140 -3.91 -9.79 -13.91
CA ARG A 140 -4.84 -9.80 -15.06
C ARG A 140 -4.38 -8.90 -16.20
N ALA A 141 -4.16 -7.60 -15.95
CA ALA A 141 -3.71 -6.66 -16.99
C ALA A 141 -2.36 -7.06 -17.62
N ILE A 142 -1.49 -7.75 -16.87
CA ILE A 142 -0.23 -8.30 -17.38
C ILE A 142 -0.49 -9.49 -18.32
N ARG A 143 -1.37 -10.41 -17.92
CA ARG A 143 -1.78 -11.56 -18.76
C ARG A 143 -2.43 -11.08 -20.05
N GLU A 144 -3.34 -10.12 -19.98
CA GLU A 144 -4.01 -9.53 -21.16
C GLU A 144 -3.01 -8.82 -22.10
N ALA A 145 -2.03 -8.10 -21.55
CA ALA A 145 -0.96 -7.48 -22.33
C ALA A 145 -0.12 -8.54 -23.09
N ILE A 146 0.24 -9.64 -22.43
CA ILE A 146 1.05 -10.71 -23.05
C ILE A 146 0.24 -11.48 -24.09
N ALA A 147 -1.05 -11.71 -23.82
CA ALA A 147 -1.97 -12.40 -24.73
C ALA A 147 -2.39 -11.54 -25.94
N GLY A 148 -2.24 -10.21 -25.87
CA GLY A 148 -2.74 -9.29 -26.89
C GLY A 148 -4.26 -9.20 -26.93
N SER A 149 -4.93 -9.48 -25.81
CA SER A 149 -6.40 -9.56 -25.69
C SER A 149 -7.01 -8.42 -24.86
N ALA A 150 -6.20 -7.44 -24.45
CA ALA A 150 -6.62 -6.35 -23.58
C ALA A 150 -7.61 -5.40 -24.26
N ARG A 151 -8.50 -4.78 -23.47
CA ARG A 151 -9.18 -3.55 -23.89
C ARG A 151 -8.15 -2.43 -23.91
N SER A 152 -8.01 -1.75 -25.04
CA SER A 152 -7.03 -0.67 -25.20
C SER A 152 -7.45 0.59 -24.44
N VAL A 153 -6.45 1.33 -23.94
CA VAL A 153 -6.64 2.72 -23.48
C VAL A 153 -7.36 3.57 -24.52
N GLU A 154 -8.19 4.48 -24.05
CA GLU A 154 -8.89 5.44 -24.90
C GLU A 154 -8.05 6.71 -25.05
N ARG A 155 -7.65 7.02 -26.29
CA ARG A 155 -6.88 8.22 -26.62
C ARG A 155 -7.72 9.22 -27.41
N GLY A 156 -7.54 10.51 -27.12
CA GLY A 156 -8.16 11.59 -27.87
C GLY A 156 -9.69 11.66 -27.76
N GLY A 157 -10.26 12.73 -28.30
CA GLY A 157 -11.70 13.01 -28.32
C GLY A 157 -12.06 14.30 -27.59
N CYS A 158 -13.02 15.05 -28.14
CA CYS A 158 -13.65 16.19 -27.50
C CYS A 158 -14.81 15.68 -26.62
N GLY A 159 -14.64 15.68 -25.30
CA GLY A 159 -15.65 15.21 -24.35
C GLY A 159 -15.13 15.12 -22.92
N ASP A 160 -16.02 14.87 -21.97
CA ASP A 160 -15.66 14.66 -20.56
C ASP A 160 -14.72 13.44 -20.45
N PRO A 161 -13.49 13.60 -19.95
CA PRO A 161 -12.58 12.49 -19.79
C PRO A 161 -12.97 11.54 -18.63
N VAL A 162 -13.87 11.94 -17.73
CA VAL A 162 -14.32 11.13 -16.60
C VAL A 162 -15.12 9.92 -17.07
N GLY A 163 -14.81 8.74 -16.52
CA GLY A 163 -15.45 7.46 -16.89
C GLY A 163 -14.80 6.78 -18.09
N ARG A 164 -13.74 7.37 -18.66
CA ARG A 164 -12.99 6.81 -19.80
C ARG A 164 -11.69 6.16 -19.35
N ASN A 165 -11.21 5.20 -20.14
CA ASN A 165 -9.94 4.50 -19.90
C ASN A 165 -8.74 5.33 -20.37
N CYS A 166 -8.59 6.55 -19.85
CA CYS A 166 -7.49 7.42 -20.22
C CYS A 166 -6.13 6.82 -19.80
N PRO A 167 -5.09 6.92 -20.65
CA PRO A 167 -3.78 6.39 -20.35
C PRO A 167 -3.13 7.13 -19.17
N ALA A 168 -2.39 6.38 -18.36
CA ALA A 168 -1.61 6.97 -17.28
C ALA A 168 -0.51 7.88 -17.85
N PRO A 169 -0.31 9.10 -17.31
CA PRO A 169 0.68 10.05 -17.81
C PRO A 169 2.09 9.46 -17.90
N ALA A 170 2.46 8.62 -16.93
CA ALA A 170 3.77 7.99 -16.86
C ALA A 170 3.91 6.71 -17.71
N ALA A 171 2.88 6.27 -18.45
CA ALA A 171 2.90 4.99 -19.16
C ALA A 171 4.09 4.83 -20.12
N PRO A 172 4.41 5.81 -21.00
CA PRO A 172 5.56 5.71 -21.91
C PRO A 172 6.89 5.55 -21.14
N LEU A 173 7.06 6.33 -20.07
CA LEU A 173 8.24 6.28 -19.22
C LEU A 173 8.36 4.94 -18.47
N VAL A 174 7.25 4.37 -18.00
CA VAL A 174 7.26 3.09 -17.28
C VAL A 174 7.66 1.94 -18.21
N VAL A 175 7.04 1.83 -19.40
CA VAL A 175 7.29 0.70 -20.31
C VAL A 175 8.66 0.78 -21.00
N SER A 176 9.25 1.96 -21.10
CA SER A 176 10.63 2.17 -21.58
C SER A 176 11.70 2.06 -20.48
N GLY A 177 11.31 1.92 -19.20
CA GLY A 177 12.25 1.94 -18.07
C GLY A 177 12.81 3.31 -17.71
N ARG A 178 12.30 4.39 -18.32
CA ARG A 178 12.72 5.78 -18.09
C ARG A 178 12.05 6.45 -16.89
N ALA A 179 10.98 5.87 -16.36
CA ALA A 179 10.40 6.31 -15.10
C ALA A 179 11.42 6.18 -13.96
N ARG A 180 11.73 7.30 -13.31
CA ARG A 180 12.67 7.38 -12.18
C ARG A 180 11.94 7.12 -10.87
N PHE A 181 12.44 6.14 -10.11
CA PHE A 181 12.04 5.87 -8.73
C PHE A 181 13.00 6.53 -7.73
N THR A 182 12.79 6.34 -6.44
CA THR A 182 13.48 7.12 -5.40
C THR A 182 15.00 7.06 -5.51
N LEU A 183 15.57 5.87 -5.72
CA LEU A 183 17.02 5.66 -5.83
C LEU A 183 17.55 5.69 -7.28
N ASP A 184 16.69 6.03 -8.26
CA ASP A 184 17.08 6.22 -9.66
C ASP A 184 17.56 7.67 -9.89
N ALA A 185 18.66 8.03 -9.26
CA ALA A 185 19.31 9.33 -9.38
C ALA A 185 20.84 9.16 -9.49
N PRO A 186 21.55 10.07 -10.19
CA PRO A 186 23.01 10.09 -10.19
C PRO A 186 23.56 10.19 -8.77
N LEU A 187 24.62 9.44 -8.48
CA LEU A 187 25.13 9.29 -7.12
C LEU A 187 26.27 10.25 -6.78
N GLY A 188 27.12 10.64 -7.73
CA GLY A 188 28.28 11.49 -7.47
C GLY A 188 29.09 11.01 -6.25
N ASP A 189 29.47 11.93 -5.36
CA ASP A 189 30.22 11.67 -4.12
C ASP A 189 29.34 11.31 -2.91
N THR A 190 28.13 10.79 -3.16
CA THR A 190 27.16 10.43 -2.11
C THR A 190 27.67 9.27 -1.24
N LEU A 191 27.66 9.47 0.08
CA LEU A 191 28.00 8.44 1.06
C LEU A 191 26.88 7.41 1.21
N HIS A 192 27.24 6.22 1.67
CA HIS A 192 26.34 5.10 1.90
C HIS A 192 26.19 4.81 3.38
N LEU A 193 24.96 4.59 3.81
CA LEU A 193 24.63 4.23 5.18
C LEU A 193 24.26 2.74 5.29
N LYS A 194 24.75 2.07 6.34
CA LYS A 194 24.29 0.75 6.81
C LYS A 194 24.10 0.75 8.31
N VAL A 195 23.28 -0.19 8.80
CA VAL A 195 22.89 -0.24 10.22
C VAL A 195 23.27 -1.58 10.83
N LEU A 196 23.96 -1.54 11.96
CA LEU A 196 24.09 -2.69 12.85
C LEU A 196 22.75 -2.87 13.58
N ARG A 197 22.21 -4.09 13.53
CA ARG A 197 20.91 -4.43 14.10
C ARG A 197 21.03 -5.31 15.34
N SER A 198 20.08 -5.18 16.25
CA SER A 198 20.02 -5.93 17.50
C SER A 198 19.90 -7.43 17.23
N PRO A 199 20.74 -8.29 17.84
CA PRO A 199 20.53 -9.73 17.87
C PRO A 199 19.58 -10.17 18.99
N HIS A 200 19.09 -9.26 19.83
CA HIS A 200 18.29 -9.57 21.02
C HIS A 200 16.89 -8.95 20.96
N ALA A 201 15.88 -9.69 21.42
CA ALA A 201 14.51 -9.20 21.56
C ALA A 201 14.37 -8.14 22.64
N HIS A 202 15.15 -8.23 23.73
CA HIS A 202 15.18 -7.20 24.76
C HIS A 202 16.59 -7.08 25.35
N ALA A 203 17.22 -5.91 25.22
CA ALA A 203 18.53 -5.65 25.80
C ALA A 203 18.80 -4.16 26.01
N ARG A 204 19.66 -3.82 26.96
CA ARG A 204 20.27 -2.48 27.05
C ARG A 204 21.68 -2.53 26.46
N VAL A 205 22.02 -1.55 25.64
CA VAL A 205 23.38 -1.31 25.17
C VAL A 205 24.18 -0.71 26.33
N VAL A 206 25.22 -1.42 26.77
CA VAL A 206 26.13 -0.99 27.84
C VAL A 206 27.27 -0.15 27.27
N ALA A 207 27.85 -0.60 26.16
CA ALA A 207 28.95 0.08 25.47
C ALA A 207 28.98 -0.29 23.99
N ILE A 208 29.43 0.64 23.16
CA ILE A 208 29.76 0.43 21.74
C ILE A 208 31.21 0.84 21.54
N ASP A 209 32.07 -0.11 21.19
CA ASP A 209 33.42 0.17 20.70
C ASP A 209 33.41 0.22 19.17
N ALA A 210 33.70 1.41 18.65
CA ALA A 210 33.73 1.72 17.22
C ALA A 210 35.15 1.83 16.64
N ALA A 211 36.20 1.55 17.41
CA ALA A 211 37.59 1.73 16.96
C ALA A 211 37.90 0.89 15.71
N ALA A 212 37.53 -0.39 15.71
CA ALA A 212 37.73 -1.27 14.56
C ALA A 212 36.89 -0.86 13.35
N ALA A 213 35.65 -0.42 13.56
CA ALA A 213 34.76 0.06 12.50
C ALA A 213 35.30 1.34 11.83
N ARG A 214 35.81 2.29 12.63
CA ARG A 214 36.43 3.53 12.12
C ARG A 214 37.74 3.28 11.37
N ALA A 215 38.43 2.18 11.65
CA ALA A 215 39.66 1.79 10.96
C ALA A 215 39.41 1.11 9.60
N VAL A 216 38.16 0.75 9.27
CA VAL A 216 37.82 0.18 7.96
C VAL A 216 37.99 1.26 6.87
N PRO A 217 38.78 1.02 5.82
CA PRO A 217 38.96 1.98 4.74
C PRO A 217 37.64 2.40 4.10
N GLY A 218 37.46 3.71 3.94
CA GLY A 218 36.25 4.32 3.38
C GLY A 218 35.13 4.58 4.40
N VAL A 219 35.24 4.12 5.65
CA VAL A 219 34.30 4.54 6.70
C VAL A 219 34.56 6.00 7.07
N VAL A 220 33.49 6.81 7.01
CA VAL A 220 33.52 8.25 7.27
C VAL A 220 33.02 8.57 8.68
N ALA A 221 31.94 7.93 9.11
CA ALA A 221 31.37 8.14 10.43
C ALA A 221 30.73 6.87 10.99
N VAL A 222 30.71 6.76 12.32
CA VAL A 222 29.91 5.78 13.06
C VAL A 222 29.02 6.58 14.01
N LEU A 223 27.72 6.47 13.82
CA LEU A 223 26.69 7.19 14.57
C LEU A 223 26.01 6.23 15.55
N THR A 224 25.86 6.67 16.78
CA THR A 224 25.28 5.92 17.89
C THR A 224 24.15 6.73 18.53
N HIS A 225 23.51 6.18 19.56
CA HIS A 225 22.53 6.94 20.35
C HIS A 225 23.11 8.22 21.01
N ALA A 226 24.45 8.35 21.12
CA ALA A 226 25.09 9.56 21.61
C ALA A 226 25.14 10.70 20.57
N ASP A 227 25.02 10.37 19.29
CA ASP A 227 25.04 11.33 18.18
C ASP A 227 23.62 11.76 17.76
N ALA A 228 22.60 11.00 18.16
CA ALA A 228 21.21 11.21 17.80
C ALA A 228 20.46 12.12 18.80
N PRO A 229 19.41 12.84 18.35
CA PRO A 229 18.50 13.53 19.27
C PRO A 229 17.88 12.55 20.27
N THR A 230 17.74 12.97 21.53
CA THR A 230 17.05 12.19 22.57
C THR A 230 15.52 12.28 22.47
N ARG A 231 15.02 13.21 21.67
CA ARG A 231 13.60 13.45 21.40
C ARG A 231 12.98 12.18 20.81
N ARG A 232 11.80 11.82 21.31
CA ARG A 232 11.02 10.71 20.80
C ARG A 232 10.08 11.17 19.69
N PHE A 233 9.74 10.26 18.81
CA PHE A 233 8.76 10.45 17.75
C PHE A 233 8.04 9.13 17.50
N SER A 234 6.98 9.13 16.71
CA SER A 234 6.39 7.92 16.14
C SER A 234 6.91 7.72 14.72
N THR A 235 7.18 6.49 14.30
CA THR A 235 7.44 6.24 12.87
C THR A 235 6.16 6.38 12.06
N GLY A 236 5.01 6.00 12.63
CA GLY A 236 3.69 6.16 12.01
C GLY A 236 3.35 7.63 11.89
N ARG A 237 2.91 8.07 10.71
CA ARG A 237 2.62 9.48 10.44
C ARG A 237 1.12 9.66 10.20
N HIS A 238 0.53 10.59 10.94
CA HIS A 238 -0.84 11.06 10.80
C HIS A 238 -0.85 12.59 10.78
N GLU A 239 -1.96 13.18 10.33
CA GLU A 239 -2.16 14.63 10.39
C GLU A 239 -2.00 15.17 11.82
N ASP A 240 -2.68 14.53 12.77
CA ASP A 240 -2.45 14.78 14.19
C ASP A 240 -1.37 13.80 14.68
N PRO A 241 -0.16 14.29 15.03
CA PRO A 241 0.92 13.43 15.47
C PRO A 241 0.63 12.71 16.80
N ARG A 242 -0.39 13.15 17.56
CA ARG A 242 -0.82 12.54 18.82
C ARG A 242 -1.64 11.26 18.62
N ASP A 243 -1.92 10.89 17.37
CA ASP A 243 -2.61 9.64 17.01
C ASP A 243 -1.79 8.40 17.38
N ASP A 244 -0.47 8.57 17.38
CA ASP A 244 0.48 7.53 17.70
C ASP A 244 1.32 7.93 18.92
N ALA A 245 1.75 6.94 19.67
CA ALA A 245 2.67 7.16 20.78
C ALA A 245 4.05 7.62 20.27
N SER A 246 4.56 8.74 20.79
CA SER A 246 5.95 9.16 20.60
C SER A 246 6.90 8.29 21.46
N ASP A 247 7.16 7.07 21.01
CA ASP A 247 7.91 6.04 21.77
C ASP A 247 9.18 5.54 21.06
N THR A 248 9.50 6.07 19.88
CA THR A 248 10.68 5.71 19.08
C THR A 248 11.77 6.78 19.18
N ARG A 249 13.04 6.35 19.16
CA ARG A 249 14.22 7.22 18.97
C ARG A 249 14.97 6.83 17.69
N VAL A 250 15.70 7.77 17.09
CA VAL A 250 16.49 7.54 15.86
C VAL A 250 17.47 6.37 16.05
N LEU A 251 18.20 6.41 17.17
CA LEU A 251 19.04 5.33 17.69
C LEU A 251 18.81 5.26 19.22
N ASP A 252 18.40 4.10 19.71
CA ASP A 252 17.99 3.91 21.11
C ASP A 252 19.00 3.00 21.86
N PRO A 253 19.46 3.36 23.07
CA PRO A 253 20.23 2.45 23.91
C PRO A 253 19.42 1.25 24.44
N ILE A 254 18.09 1.28 24.40
CA ILE A 254 17.22 0.17 24.79
C ILE A 254 16.65 -0.52 23.54
N LEU A 255 16.97 -1.79 23.37
CA LEU A 255 16.58 -2.63 22.26
C LEU A 255 15.34 -3.44 22.65
N ARG A 256 14.29 -3.35 21.86
CA ARG A 256 12.96 -3.92 22.16
C ARG A 256 12.49 -4.97 21.16
N PHE A 257 13.29 -5.26 20.14
CA PHE A 257 13.04 -6.39 19.23
C PHE A 257 14.33 -6.79 18.49
N VAL A 258 14.39 -8.04 18.02
CA VAL A 258 15.46 -8.51 17.14
C VAL A 258 15.36 -7.79 15.80
N GLY A 259 16.40 -7.07 15.39
CA GLY A 259 16.40 -6.23 14.19
C GLY A 259 16.41 -4.73 14.45
N GLN A 260 16.21 -4.27 15.70
CA GLN A 260 16.25 -2.85 16.05
C GLN A 260 17.61 -2.21 15.71
N ARG A 261 17.62 -0.93 15.34
CA ARG A 261 18.85 -0.18 15.02
C ARG A 261 19.70 0.01 16.28
N VAL A 262 20.98 -0.40 16.22
CA VAL A 262 21.96 -0.24 17.31
C VAL A 262 22.90 0.92 17.04
N ALA A 263 23.45 0.97 15.82
CA ALA A 263 24.36 2.00 15.35
C ALA A 263 24.32 2.07 13.82
N ALA A 264 24.66 3.24 13.26
CA ALA A 264 24.76 3.46 11.83
C ALA A 264 26.22 3.70 11.42
N VAL A 265 26.63 3.12 10.29
CA VAL A 265 27.94 3.35 9.69
C VAL A 265 27.75 4.05 8.35
N VAL A 266 28.40 5.18 8.18
CA VAL A 266 28.40 5.99 6.96
C VAL A 266 29.76 5.87 6.29
N ALA A 267 29.80 5.51 5.02
CA ALA A 267 31.04 5.23 4.29
C ALA A 267 30.96 5.65 2.82
N GLU A 268 32.10 5.68 2.14
CA GLU A 268 32.22 6.02 0.71
C GLU A 268 31.62 4.95 -0.21
N SER A 269 31.36 3.75 0.31
CA SER A 269 30.70 2.68 -0.44
C SER A 269 29.84 1.80 0.47
N GLU A 270 28.86 1.12 -0.13
CA GLU A 270 28.00 0.15 0.58
C GLU A 270 28.83 -0.94 1.26
N ALA A 271 29.83 -1.48 0.57
CA ALA A 271 30.69 -2.54 1.09
C ALA A 271 31.52 -2.09 2.30
N ALA A 272 32.03 -0.86 2.29
CA ALA A 272 32.75 -0.28 3.43
C ALA A 272 31.81 -0.05 4.62
N ALA A 273 30.58 0.43 4.39
CA ALA A 273 29.59 0.61 5.44
C ALA A 273 29.21 -0.74 6.09
N GLU A 274 28.99 -1.79 5.29
CA GLU A 274 28.71 -3.14 5.78
C GLU A 274 29.90 -3.75 6.54
N ALA A 275 31.13 -3.53 6.05
CA ALA A 275 32.33 -3.97 6.74
C ALA A 275 32.51 -3.26 8.09
N GLY A 276 32.24 -1.96 8.16
CA GLY A 276 32.21 -1.21 9.41
C GLY A 276 31.16 -1.74 10.38
N CYS A 277 29.94 -2.06 9.91
CA CYS A 277 28.92 -2.68 10.77
C CYS A 277 29.38 -4.01 11.36
N ARG A 278 30.05 -4.86 10.59
CA ARG A 278 30.60 -6.15 11.07
C ARG A 278 31.74 -5.99 12.06
N ALA A 279 32.46 -4.86 12.01
CA ALA A 279 33.60 -4.58 12.87
C ALA A 279 33.21 -3.91 14.20
N LEU A 280 31.96 -3.45 14.36
CA LEU A 280 31.46 -2.89 15.61
C LEU A 280 31.40 -3.94 16.71
N GLN A 281 31.87 -3.57 17.90
CA GLN A 281 31.78 -4.40 19.09
C GLN A 281 30.79 -3.78 20.07
N VAL A 282 29.75 -4.52 20.44
CA VAL A 282 28.68 -4.03 21.31
C VAL A 282 28.53 -4.93 22.52
N THR A 283 28.49 -4.32 23.70
CA THR A 283 28.21 -5.03 24.96
C THR A 283 26.74 -4.83 25.32
N TYR A 284 26.02 -5.94 25.52
CA TYR A 284 24.60 -5.95 25.85
C TYR A 284 24.35 -6.47 27.27
N GLU A 285 23.39 -5.85 27.95
CA GLU A 285 22.70 -6.42 29.11
C GLU A 285 21.37 -6.98 28.61
N VAL A 286 21.29 -8.30 28.41
CA VAL A 286 20.07 -8.97 27.92
C VAL A 286 19.02 -9.03 29.02
N ARG A 287 17.75 -8.80 28.65
CA ARG A 287 16.61 -8.70 29.56
C ARG A 287 15.49 -9.68 29.17
N PRO A 288 14.57 -10.01 30.09
CA PRO A 288 13.40 -10.82 29.77
C PRO A 288 12.53 -10.18 28.69
N ALA A 289 12.13 -10.95 27.67
CA ALA A 289 11.29 -10.50 26.58
C ALA A 289 9.87 -11.05 26.70
N LEU A 290 8.88 -10.20 26.46
CA LEU A 290 7.47 -10.52 26.28
C LEU A 290 7.21 -10.78 24.79
N LEU A 291 7.06 -12.03 24.37
CA LEU A 291 6.84 -12.38 22.95
C LEU A 291 5.41 -12.86 22.64
N ASP A 292 4.64 -13.16 23.68
CA ASP A 292 3.26 -13.63 23.57
C ASP A 292 2.29 -12.49 23.91
N PRO A 293 1.48 -12.01 22.94
CA PRO A 293 0.53 -10.93 23.20
C PRO A 293 -0.57 -11.31 24.17
N ASP A 294 -0.97 -12.59 24.28
CA ASP A 294 -2.04 -13.01 25.20
C ASP A 294 -1.63 -12.83 26.67
N ARG A 295 -0.32 -12.77 26.95
CA ARG A 295 0.25 -12.51 28.29
C ARG A 295 0.53 -11.04 28.56
N ALA A 296 0.38 -10.16 27.58
CA ALA A 296 0.91 -8.80 27.65
C ALA A 296 0.32 -7.94 28.77
N LEU A 297 -0.90 -8.26 29.21
CA LEU A 297 -1.64 -7.56 30.25
C LEU A 297 -1.62 -8.29 31.61
N GLU A 298 -0.85 -9.38 31.73
CA GLU A 298 -0.64 -10.06 33.02
C GLU A 298 0.17 -9.16 33.98
N PRO A 299 -0.11 -9.17 35.30
CA PRO A 299 0.60 -8.32 36.25
C PRO A 299 2.13 -8.49 36.30
N ASP A 300 2.63 -9.67 35.93
CA ASP A 300 4.06 -10.04 35.90
C ASP A 300 4.67 -10.02 34.49
N ALA A 301 3.91 -9.58 33.47
CA ALA A 301 4.41 -9.46 32.11
C ALA A 301 5.64 -8.54 32.05
N PRO A 302 6.72 -8.94 31.35
CA PRO A 302 7.84 -8.03 31.11
C PRO A 302 7.35 -6.74 30.46
N ARG A 303 7.77 -5.61 31.01
CA ARG A 303 7.44 -4.29 30.46
C ARG A 303 8.26 -4.04 29.19
N VAL A 304 7.60 -3.62 28.12
CA VAL A 304 8.28 -3.23 26.87
C VAL A 304 8.87 -1.82 26.98
N HIS A 305 8.16 -0.94 27.70
CA HIS A 305 8.55 0.44 27.95
C HIS A 305 8.64 0.72 29.44
N ASP A 306 9.82 1.14 29.91
CA ASP A 306 10.01 1.60 31.28
C ASP A 306 9.34 2.97 31.49
N PRO A 307 8.86 3.36 32.69
CA PRO A 307 8.21 4.66 32.90
C PRO A 307 9.06 5.89 32.53
N ARG A 308 10.39 5.76 32.52
CA ARG A 308 11.31 6.83 32.10
C ARG A 308 11.55 6.85 30.59
N ASP A 309 11.27 5.73 29.93
CA ASP A 309 11.58 5.45 28.52
C ASP A 309 10.35 5.16 27.65
N GLY A 310 9.15 5.23 28.23
CA GLY A 310 7.89 5.02 27.54
C GLY A 310 7.35 6.24 26.81
N PRO A 311 6.13 6.13 26.28
CA PRO A 311 5.44 7.20 25.56
C PRO A 311 5.44 8.51 26.37
N GLY A 312 5.57 9.65 25.68
CA GLY A 312 5.53 10.97 26.31
C GLY A 312 4.14 11.32 26.90
N ASP A 313 4.06 12.43 27.63
CA ASP A 313 2.81 12.94 28.20
C ASP A 313 1.76 13.33 27.13
N ASP A 314 2.19 13.42 25.87
CA ASP A 314 1.39 13.67 24.67
C ASP A 314 0.76 12.41 24.07
N ALA A 315 1.11 11.22 24.58
CA ALA A 315 0.52 9.96 24.13
C ALA A 315 -0.99 9.91 24.41
N PRO A 316 -1.77 9.17 23.60
CA PRO A 316 -3.19 8.97 23.85
C PRO A 316 -3.44 8.50 25.29
N PRO A 317 -4.47 9.02 25.98
CA PRO A 317 -4.82 8.53 27.31
C PRO A 317 -5.34 7.10 27.21
N LEU A 318 -4.75 6.18 27.98
CA LEU A 318 -5.10 4.76 27.99
C LEU A 318 -5.35 4.27 29.43
N GLY A 319 -5.94 3.08 29.53
CA GLY A 319 -5.97 2.28 30.74
C GLY A 319 -4.59 2.10 31.39
N ARG A 320 -4.58 1.69 32.66
CA ARG A 320 -3.39 1.79 33.53
C ARG A 320 -2.26 0.78 33.24
N HIS A 321 -2.43 -0.15 32.30
CA HIS A 321 -1.44 -1.21 32.09
C HIS A 321 -0.26 -0.70 31.23
N PRO A 322 1.01 -0.90 31.64
CA PRO A 322 2.18 -0.33 30.96
C PRO A 322 2.44 -0.89 29.54
N ASN A 323 1.90 -2.06 29.21
CA ASN A 323 1.99 -2.66 27.88
C ASN A 323 0.75 -2.39 27.00
N LEU A 324 -0.18 -1.53 27.42
CA LEU A 324 -1.31 -1.13 26.58
C LEU A 324 -0.86 0.00 25.64
N ALA A 325 -1.08 -0.17 24.34
CA ALA A 325 -0.67 0.76 23.28
C ALA A 325 -1.87 1.48 22.63
N GLY A 326 -3.07 0.93 22.76
CA GLY A 326 -4.31 1.49 22.24
C GLY A 326 -5.51 0.72 22.77
N GLU A 327 -6.66 1.37 22.90
CA GLU A 327 -7.88 0.70 23.34
C GLU A 327 -9.14 1.35 22.78
N VAL A 328 -10.20 0.55 22.64
CA VAL A 328 -11.55 0.96 22.25
C VAL A 328 -12.54 0.15 23.06
N HIS A 329 -13.34 0.82 23.88
CA HIS A 329 -14.38 0.18 24.70
C HIS A 329 -15.71 0.87 24.47
N GLY A 330 -16.77 0.09 24.22
CA GLY A 330 -18.10 0.67 24.11
C GLY A 330 -19.21 -0.36 23.94
N ALA A 331 -20.43 0.07 24.21
CA ALA A 331 -21.62 -0.75 24.07
C ALA A 331 -22.84 0.10 23.73
N VAL A 332 -23.76 -0.51 22.98
CA VAL A 332 -25.11 0.00 22.71
C VAL A 332 -26.10 -1.10 23.09
N GLY A 333 -27.16 -0.76 23.81
CA GLY A 333 -28.14 -1.74 24.29
C GLY A 333 -27.58 -2.69 25.36
N ASP A 334 -28.16 -3.89 25.45
CA ASP A 334 -27.77 -4.97 26.36
C ASP A 334 -27.49 -6.26 25.58
N VAL A 335 -26.20 -6.56 25.39
CA VAL A 335 -25.74 -7.74 24.64
C VAL A 335 -26.18 -9.04 25.29
N GLU A 336 -26.19 -9.14 26.61
CA GLU A 336 -26.55 -10.39 27.29
C GLU A 336 -28.05 -10.66 27.15
N ALA A 337 -28.89 -9.63 27.24
CA ALA A 337 -30.32 -9.73 26.92
C ALA A 337 -30.56 -10.12 25.45
N GLY A 338 -29.87 -9.47 24.51
CA GLY A 338 -29.97 -9.80 23.09
C GLY A 338 -29.56 -11.24 22.76
N LEU A 339 -28.52 -11.77 23.41
CA LEU A 339 -28.11 -13.17 23.27
C LEU A 339 -29.14 -14.14 23.89
N ALA A 340 -29.79 -13.77 24.98
CA ALA A 340 -30.84 -14.60 25.60
C ALA A 340 -32.13 -14.66 24.75
N GLU A 341 -32.41 -13.62 23.97
CA GLU A 341 -33.56 -13.56 23.06
C GLU A 341 -33.33 -14.22 21.70
N ALA A 342 -32.09 -14.59 21.38
CA ALA A 342 -31.75 -15.23 20.11
C ALA A 342 -32.27 -16.68 20.04
N ASP A 343 -32.77 -17.05 18.87
CA ASP A 343 -33.10 -18.44 18.55
C ASP A 343 -31.84 -19.25 18.18
N PHE A 344 -30.79 -18.57 17.71
CA PHE A 344 -29.48 -19.15 17.44
C PHE A 344 -28.36 -18.19 17.85
N VAL A 345 -27.35 -18.72 18.53
CA VAL A 345 -26.15 -18.00 18.94
C VAL A 345 -24.91 -18.73 18.43
N TYR A 346 -24.03 -17.99 17.75
CA TYR A 346 -22.69 -18.45 17.42
C TYR A 346 -21.66 -17.74 18.28
N ALA A 347 -20.64 -18.47 18.73
CA ALA A 347 -19.46 -17.93 19.39
C ALA A 347 -18.19 -18.60 18.85
N GLY A 348 -17.13 -17.84 18.59
CA GLY A 348 -15.86 -18.38 18.12
C GLY A 348 -14.70 -17.40 18.25
N THR A 349 -13.49 -17.95 18.24
CA THR A 349 -12.25 -17.17 18.27
C THR A 349 -11.50 -17.30 16.95
N PHE A 350 -11.17 -16.17 16.34
CA PHE A 350 -10.46 -16.06 15.07
C PHE A 350 -9.08 -15.44 15.26
N ARG A 351 -8.12 -15.81 14.41
CA ARG A 351 -6.75 -15.29 14.44
C ARG A 351 -6.28 -14.92 13.04
N SER A 352 -5.57 -13.79 12.96
CA SER A 352 -4.83 -13.40 11.77
C SER A 352 -3.36 -13.19 12.09
N GLN A 353 -2.51 -13.57 11.14
CA GLN A 353 -1.05 -13.59 11.25
C GLN A 353 -0.41 -12.26 10.81
N ARG A 354 0.91 -12.16 11.06
CA ARG A 354 1.74 -11.06 10.54
C ARG A 354 1.97 -11.23 9.04
N VAL A 355 1.82 -10.14 8.31
CA VAL A 355 1.99 -10.07 6.85
C VAL A 355 2.91 -8.89 6.52
N GLN A 356 3.80 -9.08 5.56
CA GLN A 356 4.68 -8.04 5.02
C GLN A 356 4.02 -7.35 3.82
N HIS A 357 4.20 -6.03 3.69
CA HIS A 357 3.66 -5.25 2.56
C HIS A 357 4.18 -5.76 1.22
N ALA A 358 5.45 -6.19 1.23
CA ALA A 358 6.16 -6.74 0.08
C ALA A 358 6.14 -5.80 -1.14
N ALA A 359 6.25 -4.48 -0.92
CA ALA A 359 6.48 -3.51 -1.99
C ALA A 359 7.72 -3.89 -2.80
N MET A 360 7.66 -3.77 -4.13
CA MET A 360 8.77 -4.20 -5.00
C MET A 360 9.99 -3.30 -4.83
N GLU A 361 9.77 -1.99 -4.69
CA GLU A 361 10.79 -1.05 -4.22
C GLU A 361 10.84 -1.06 -2.69
N THR A 362 12.00 -1.34 -2.12
CA THR A 362 12.25 -1.26 -0.67
C THR A 362 12.25 0.21 -0.19
N HIS A 363 12.24 0.42 1.13
CA HIS A 363 12.43 1.77 1.66
C HIS A 363 13.81 2.30 1.28
N GLY A 364 13.87 3.59 0.95
CA GLY A 364 15.11 4.22 0.56
C GLY A 364 15.00 5.74 0.58
N CYS A 365 16.12 6.38 0.90
CA CYS A 365 16.22 7.83 1.00
C CYS A 365 17.61 8.30 0.55
N ILE A 366 17.65 9.45 -0.11
CA ILE A 366 18.86 10.24 -0.39
C ILE A 366 18.65 11.60 0.26
N GLY A 367 19.59 12.05 1.08
CA GLY A 367 19.56 13.37 1.71
C GLY A 367 20.81 14.18 1.38
N TRP A 368 20.67 15.50 1.31
CA TRP A 368 21.78 16.43 1.11
C TRP A 368 21.46 17.82 1.66
N ARG A 369 22.47 18.67 1.83
CA ARG A 369 22.29 20.12 2.04
C ARG A 369 22.27 20.81 0.68
N ALA A 370 21.21 21.53 0.37
CA ALA A 370 21.12 22.35 -0.83
C ALA A 370 22.04 23.59 -0.72
N GLU A 371 22.23 24.30 -1.82
CA GLU A 371 23.09 25.50 -1.89
C GLU A 371 22.64 26.61 -0.93
N ASP A 372 21.33 26.70 -0.67
CA ASP A 372 20.71 27.62 0.30
C ASP A 372 20.82 27.13 1.76
N GLY A 373 21.48 25.98 1.99
CA GLY A 373 21.69 25.38 3.30
C GLY A 373 20.55 24.46 3.78
N ARG A 374 19.42 24.38 3.06
CA ARG A 374 18.26 23.55 3.43
C ARG A 374 18.60 22.07 3.39
N LEU A 375 18.06 21.31 4.35
CA LEU A 375 18.10 19.85 4.31
C LEU A 375 17.06 19.35 3.31
N THR A 376 17.51 18.77 2.20
CA THR A 376 16.62 18.18 1.18
C THR A 376 16.70 16.67 1.22
N LEU A 377 15.55 16.00 1.20
CA LEU A 377 15.43 14.55 1.12
C LEU A 377 14.62 14.14 -0.10
N ARG A 378 15.16 13.21 -0.87
CA ARG A 378 14.44 12.42 -1.88
C ARG A 378 14.15 11.05 -1.29
N THR A 379 12.88 10.72 -1.04
CA THR A 379 12.50 9.49 -0.33
C THR A 379 11.33 8.74 -0.98
N SER A 380 11.06 7.52 -0.52
CA SER A 380 9.99 6.65 -1.00
C SER A 380 8.73 6.68 -0.12
N THR A 381 8.48 7.80 0.58
CA THR A 381 7.34 7.98 1.49
C THR A 381 6.00 8.23 0.77
N GLN A 382 4.89 7.84 1.42
CA GLN A 382 3.52 8.20 1.07
C GLN A 382 3.09 9.58 1.60
N VAL A 383 3.86 10.15 2.53
CA VAL A 383 3.48 11.29 3.39
C VAL A 383 4.60 12.34 3.45
N PRO A 384 4.98 12.98 2.33
CA PRO A 384 6.15 13.85 2.27
C PRO A 384 6.08 15.06 3.21
N PHE A 385 4.90 15.68 3.39
CA PHE A 385 4.72 16.84 4.27
C PHE A 385 4.81 16.43 5.76
N LEU A 386 4.16 15.34 6.16
CA LEU A 386 4.26 14.83 7.53
C LEU A 386 5.69 14.38 7.86
N THR A 387 6.40 13.85 6.87
CA THR A 387 7.83 13.51 6.99
C THR A 387 8.68 14.76 7.20
N ARG A 388 8.48 15.82 6.40
CA ARG A 388 9.17 17.12 6.57
C ARG A 388 8.95 17.67 7.98
N ASP A 389 7.71 17.72 8.42
CA ASP A 389 7.33 18.29 9.71
C ASP A 389 7.92 17.47 10.87
N ALA A 390 7.91 16.14 10.76
CA ALA A 390 8.54 15.25 11.73
C ALA A 390 10.05 15.45 11.81
N LEU A 391 10.74 15.59 10.68
CA LEU A 391 12.18 15.86 10.65
C LEU A 391 12.52 17.24 11.22
N ALA A 392 11.71 18.26 10.90
CA ALA A 392 11.88 19.59 11.43
C ALA A 392 11.79 19.59 12.97
N ASP A 393 10.75 18.96 13.53
CA ASP A 393 10.59 18.84 14.98
C ASP A 393 11.71 18.00 15.62
N LEU A 394 12.06 16.86 15.01
CA LEU A 394 13.06 15.92 15.52
C LEU A 394 14.45 16.54 15.66
N PHE A 395 14.84 17.39 14.70
CA PHE A 395 16.16 18.02 14.66
C PHE A 395 16.16 19.49 15.10
N GLY A 396 15.02 20.03 15.55
CA GLY A 396 14.91 21.44 15.98
C GLY A 396 15.18 22.42 14.84
N LEU A 397 14.72 22.09 13.63
CA LEU A 397 14.83 22.94 12.44
C LEU A 397 13.51 23.66 12.19
N GLU A 398 13.58 24.84 11.58
CA GLU A 398 12.39 25.48 11.01
C GLU A 398 11.83 24.63 9.87
N LYS A 399 10.50 24.60 9.69
CA LYS A 399 9.86 23.79 8.65
C LYS A 399 10.39 24.11 7.25
N ASP A 400 10.58 25.40 6.95
CA ASP A 400 11.10 25.86 5.66
C ASP A 400 12.59 25.51 5.46
N ALA A 401 13.32 25.13 6.50
CA ALA A 401 14.71 24.64 6.39
C ALA A 401 14.79 23.17 5.91
N VAL A 402 13.64 22.49 5.76
CA VAL A 402 13.54 21.10 5.30
C VAL A 402 12.69 21.02 4.03
N ARG A 403 13.14 20.23 3.05
CA ARG A 403 12.36 19.89 1.86
C ARG A 403 12.31 18.38 1.69
N VAL A 404 11.13 17.85 1.45
CA VAL A 404 10.95 16.43 1.11
C VAL A 404 10.30 16.33 -0.26
N VAL A 405 10.90 15.51 -1.12
CA VAL A 405 10.41 15.24 -2.47
C VAL A 405 10.34 13.74 -2.73
N CYS A 406 9.27 13.29 -3.38
CA CYS A 406 9.16 11.92 -3.89
C CYS A 406 9.24 11.93 -5.41
N ALA A 407 9.97 10.97 -5.97
CA ALA A 407 9.78 10.58 -7.36
C ALA A 407 8.56 9.65 -7.45
N ARG A 408 8.46 8.85 -8.51
CA ARG A 408 7.51 7.73 -8.50
C ARG A 408 7.94 6.71 -7.44
N VAL A 409 7.00 6.15 -6.69
CA VAL A 409 7.29 5.18 -5.63
C VAL A 409 6.82 3.77 -6.05
N GLY A 410 7.64 2.75 -5.82
CA GLY A 410 7.41 1.38 -6.28
C GLY A 410 6.50 0.54 -5.38
N GLY A 411 5.34 1.10 -5.01
CA GLY A 411 4.36 0.53 -4.08
C GLY A 411 4.62 0.94 -2.63
N GLY A 412 3.54 1.09 -1.86
CA GLY A 412 3.56 1.49 -0.44
C GLY A 412 2.68 0.63 0.46
N PHE A 413 1.40 0.46 0.08
CA PHE A 413 0.45 -0.45 0.75
C PHE A 413 0.26 -0.20 2.26
N GLY A 414 0.56 1.02 2.72
CA GLY A 414 0.54 1.42 4.13
C GLY A 414 1.95 1.48 4.76
N GLY A 415 2.87 0.62 4.34
CA GLY A 415 4.19 0.52 4.96
C GLY A 415 5.07 1.77 4.79
N LYS A 416 4.82 2.55 3.74
CA LYS A 416 5.52 3.81 3.45
C LYS A 416 4.79 5.06 4.00
N GLN A 417 3.75 4.86 4.80
CA GLN A 417 3.25 5.91 5.71
C GLN A 417 4.21 6.12 6.90
N GLU A 418 5.07 5.14 7.16
CA GLU A 418 6.08 5.18 8.20
C GLU A 418 7.33 5.98 7.78
N MET A 419 7.89 6.78 8.69
CA MET A 419 9.19 7.42 8.53
C MET A 419 10.30 6.49 9.04
N LEU A 420 10.94 5.73 8.15
CA LEU A 420 11.85 4.62 8.48
C LEU A 420 13.27 4.74 7.93
N THR A 421 13.53 5.65 7.01
CA THR A 421 14.89 5.87 6.47
C THR A 421 15.35 7.32 6.58
N GLU A 422 14.39 8.22 6.60
CA GLU A 422 14.58 9.66 6.48
C GLU A 422 15.24 10.25 7.72
N ASP A 423 14.84 9.80 8.90
CA ASP A 423 15.38 10.24 10.19
C ASP A 423 16.88 9.98 10.30
N LEU A 424 17.30 8.77 9.93
CA LEU A 424 18.71 8.37 10.03
C LEU A 424 19.57 8.96 8.91
N VAL A 425 19.01 9.12 7.71
CA VAL A 425 19.69 9.83 6.61
C VAL A 425 19.85 11.32 6.95
N ALA A 426 18.83 11.96 7.49
CA ALA A 426 18.91 13.34 7.97
C ALA A 426 20.01 13.51 9.01
N LEU A 427 20.05 12.63 10.03
CA LEU A 427 21.11 12.63 11.04
C LEU A 427 22.51 12.54 10.39
N ALA A 428 22.69 11.62 9.45
CA ALA A 428 23.96 11.42 8.77
C ALA A 428 24.39 12.61 7.91
N VAL A 429 23.46 13.25 7.19
CA VAL A 429 23.73 14.46 6.40
C VAL A 429 24.08 15.64 7.30
N LEU A 430 23.32 15.84 8.39
CA LEU A 430 23.58 16.92 9.34
C LEU A 430 24.92 16.75 10.05
N HIS A 431 25.32 15.51 10.34
CA HIS A 431 26.59 15.19 10.98
C HIS A 431 27.80 15.32 10.03
N THR A 432 27.68 14.81 8.79
CA THR A 432 28.82 14.74 7.86
C THR A 432 28.94 15.96 6.95
N GLY A 433 27.85 16.73 6.77
CA GLY A 433 27.77 17.81 5.78
C GLY A 433 27.79 17.34 4.33
N ARG A 434 27.73 16.02 4.07
CA ARG A 434 27.81 15.42 2.74
C ARG A 434 26.49 14.75 2.36
N PRO A 435 26.19 14.58 1.06
CA PRO A 435 25.06 13.77 0.64
C PRO A 435 25.19 12.33 1.15
N VAL A 436 24.09 11.76 1.65
CA VAL A 436 24.04 10.38 2.18
C VAL A 436 22.84 9.67 1.58
N ARG A 437 23.00 8.39 1.23
CA ARG A 437 21.91 7.51 0.83
C ARG A 437 21.81 6.28 1.70
N TRP A 438 20.59 5.80 1.86
CA TRP A 438 20.29 4.51 2.46
C TRP A 438 19.19 3.84 1.66
N GLU A 439 19.49 2.67 1.09
CA GLU A 439 18.51 1.81 0.42
C GLU A 439 18.51 0.47 1.17
N LEU A 440 17.35 0.07 1.70
CA LEU A 440 17.25 -1.21 2.39
C LEU A 440 17.39 -2.35 1.38
N THR A 441 18.20 -3.35 1.72
CA THR A 441 18.09 -4.68 1.10
C THR A 441 16.73 -5.29 1.44
N ARG A 442 16.30 -6.31 0.68
CA ARG A 442 15.05 -7.03 0.99
C ARG A 442 15.06 -7.65 2.38
N ARG A 443 16.22 -8.14 2.83
CA ARG A 443 16.38 -8.65 4.20
C ARG A 443 16.19 -7.55 5.23
N GLU A 444 16.86 -6.41 5.05
CA GLU A 444 16.70 -5.25 5.95
C GLU A 444 15.26 -4.72 5.97
N GLN A 445 14.54 -4.80 4.84
CA GLN A 445 13.10 -4.50 4.77
C GLN A 445 12.30 -5.43 5.69
N PHE A 446 12.51 -6.74 5.63
CA PHE A 446 11.74 -7.70 6.44
C PHE A 446 12.00 -7.55 7.94
N VAL A 447 13.26 -7.37 8.35
CA VAL A 447 13.67 -7.36 9.77
C VAL A 447 13.65 -5.98 10.42
N GLY A 448 13.43 -4.93 9.61
CA GLY A 448 13.69 -3.56 10.03
C GLY A 448 12.56 -2.57 9.74
N THR A 449 11.46 -3.02 9.16
CA THR A 449 10.25 -2.22 8.93
C THR A 449 9.04 -2.88 9.55
N THR A 450 7.90 -2.21 9.46
CA THR A 450 6.67 -2.66 10.10
C THR A 450 6.00 -3.80 9.34
N THR A 451 5.14 -4.54 10.05
CA THR A 451 4.23 -5.56 9.49
C THR A 451 2.77 -5.19 9.73
N ARG A 452 1.83 -5.90 9.12
CA ARG A 452 0.42 -5.84 9.53
C ARG A 452 0.26 -6.37 10.96
N HIS A 453 -0.56 -5.71 11.78
CA HIS A 453 -0.91 -6.18 13.12
C HIS A 453 -1.61 -7.55 13.06
N PRO A 454 -1.09 -8.59 13.72
CA PRO A 454 -1.83 -9.82 13.93
C PRO A 454 -2.87 -9.58 15.04
N MET A 455 -4.00 -10.27 14.95
CA MET A 455 -5.10 -10.09 15.91
C MET A 455 -5.70 -11.43 16.32
N ARG A 456 -6.11 -11.52 17.57
CA ARG A 456 -7.11 -12.47 18.09
C ARG A 456 -8.44 -11.73 18.19
N VAL A 457 -9.50 -12.34 17.67
CA VAL A 457 -10.86 -11.78 17.68
C VAL A 457 -11.82 -12.82 18.20
N ASP A 458 -12.38 -12.61 19.39
CA ASP A 458 -13.51 -13.37 19.88
C ASP A 458 -14.80 -12.69 19.44
N VAL A 459 -15.68 -13.45 18.79
CA VAL A 459 -16.95 -12.95 18.26
C VAL A 459 -18.12 -13.75 18.82
N LYS A 460 -19.20 -13.05 19.18
CA LYS A 460 -20.50 -13.63 19.46
C LYS A 460 -21.58 -12.95 18.63
N VAL A 461 -22.46 -13.74 18.01
CA VAL A 461 -23.59 -13.24 17.23
C VAL A 461 -24.85 -14.00 17.61
N GLY A 462 -25.91 -13.27 17.95
CA GLY A 462 -27.26 -13.81 18.18
C GLY A 462 -28.23 -13.35 17.12
N ALA A 463 -29.12 -14.24 16.67
CA ALA A 463 -30.19 -13.93 15.73
C ALA A 463 -31.48 -14.70 16.05
N ARG A 464 -32.62 -14.12 15.66
CA ARG A 464 -33.93 -14.79 15.65
C ARG A 464 -34.07 -15.71 14.43
N ARG A 465 -35.06 -16.59 14.43
CA ARG A 465 -35.36 -17.53 13.34
C ARG A 465 -35.62 -16.85 11.99
N ASP A 466 -36.12 -15.62 12.00
CA ASP A 466 -36.33 -14.82 10.78
C ASP A 466 -35.05 -14.14 10.26
N GLY A 467 -33.92 -14.30 10.95
CA GLY A 467 -32.63 -13.72 10.60
C GLY A 467 -32.36 -12.36 11.25
N THR A 468 -33.28 -11.79 12.03
CA THR A 468 -33.06 -10.50 12.71
C THR A 468 -31.95 -10.62 13.75
N LEU A 469 -30.90 -9.81 13.64
CA LEU A 469 -29.79 -9.79 14.60
C LEU A 469 -30.23 -9.21 15.96
N THR A 470 -29.98 -9.95 17.03
CA THR A 470 -30.32 -9.53 18.39
C THR A 470 -29.10 -9.07 19.19
N ALA A 471 -27.90 -9.59 18.91
CA ALA A 471 -26.68 -9.17 19.59
C ALA A 471 -25.42 -9.38 18.74
N LEU A 472 -24.48 -8.42 18.82
CA LEU A 472 -23.12 -8.51 18.30
C LEU A 472 -22.10 -8.18 19.41
N SER A 473 -21.09 -9.03 19.61
CA SER A 473 -20.01 -8.77 20.58
C SER A 473 -18.66 -9.11 19.96
N LEU A 474 -17.70 -8.20 20.10
CA LEU A 474 -16.30 -8.40 19.71
C LEU A 474 -15.36 -8.16 20.90
N ASP A 475 -14.42 -9.06 21.14
CA ASP A 475 -13.23 -8.85 21.97
C ASP A 475 -12.00 -9.00 21.06
N VAL A 476 -11.19 -7.95 20.97
CA VAL A 476 -10.10 -7.85 20.00
C VAL A 476 -8.79 -7.60 20.73
N LEU A 477 -7.84 -8.51 20.57
CA LEU A 477 -6.46 -8.33 21.01
C LEU A 477 -5.55 -8.20 19.79
N SER A 478 -4.92 -7.03 19.64
CA SER A 478 -4.00 -6.69 18.57
C SER A 478 -2.57 -6.58 19.11
N ASP A 479 -1.59 -7.19 18.44
CA ASP A 479 -0.17 -7.08 18.81
C ASP A 479 0.52 -5.99 17.97
N THR A 480 0.95 -4.90 18.61
CA THR A 480 1.65 -3.80 17.92
C THR A 480 3.17 -4.01 17.83
N GLY A 481 3.71 -5.07 18.42
CA GLY A 481 5.15 -5.24 18.56
C GLY A 481 5.76 -4.19 19.50
N ALA A 482 7.02 -3.85 19.26
CA ALA A 482 7.81 -3.05 20.19
C ALA A 482 7.41 -1.56 20.30
N TYR A 483 6.69 -1.03 19.31
CA TYR A 483 6.34 0.39 19.21
C TYR A 483 4.86 0.57 18.85
N GLY A 484 4.29 1.71 19.26
CA GLY A 484 2.86 2.00 19.28
C GLY A 484 2.36 2.66 18.00
N ASN A 485 3.16 2.61 16.94
CA ASN A 485 2.83 3.16 15.64
C ASN A 485 1.55 2.49 15.09
N HIS A 486 0.57 3.30 14.74
CA HIS A 486 -0.77 2.92 14.28
C HIS A 486 -1.64 2.11 15.27
N ALA A 487 -1.20 1.89 16.53
CA ALA A 487 -1.90 1.02 17.47
C ALA A 487 -3.35 1.48 17.73
N GLY A 488 -3.54 2.77 18.02
CA GLY A 488 -4.86 3.36 18.27
C GLY A 488 -5.75 3.41 17.02
N GLY A 489 -5.20 3.87 15.89
CA GLY A 489 -5.94 3.96 14.63
C GLY A 489 -6.41 2.59 14.11
N VAL A 490 -5.54 1.58 14.14
CA VAL A 490 -5.87 0.22 13.68
C VAL A 490 -6.93 -0.42 14.56
N ILE A 491 -6.86 -0.29 15.89
CA ILE A 491 -7.87 -0.88 16.78
C ILE A 491 -9.22 -0.13 16.67
N HIS A 492 -9.19 1.19 16.47
CA HIS A 492 -10.37 2.00 16.18
C HIS A 492 -11.13 1.48 14.96
N HIS A 493 -10.46 1.40 13.80
CA HIS A 493 -11.09 0.92 12.58
C HIS A 493 -11.47 -0.57 12.66
N ALA A 494 -10.64 -1.41 13.28
CA ALA A 494 -10.98 -2.83 13.48
C ALA A 494 -12.31 -3.03 14.24
N CYS A 495 -12.67 -2.12 15.14
CA CYS A 495 -13.83 -2.26 16.01
C CYS A 495 -15.08 -1.54 15.50
N ASN A 496 -14.94 -0.43 14.76
CA ASN A 496 -16.06 0.45 14.47
C ASN A 496 -16.89 0.00 13.26
N GLU A 497 -16.33 0.03 12.06
CA GLU A 497 -17.09 -0.10 10.81
C GLU A 497 -17.65 -1.51 10.62
N VAL A 498 -16.94 -2.53 11.11
CA VAL A 498 -17.40 -3.93 11.08
C VAL A 498 -18.73 -4.12 11.81
N LEU A 499 -18.94 -3.41 12.93
CA LEU A 499 -20.19 -3.42 13.69
C LEU A 499 -21.23 -2.47 13.10
N ALA A 500 -20.79 -1.30 12.61
CA ALA A 500 -21.69 -0.30 12.02
C ALA A 500 -22.31 -0.76 10.69
N ALA A 501 -21.76 -1.78 10.02
CA ALA A 501 -22.32 -2.33 8.78
C ALA A 501 -23.70 -3.01 8.95
N TYR A 502 -24.11 -3.35 10.18
CA TYR A 502 -25.35 -4.07 10.45
C TYR A 502 -26.24 -3.35 11.47
N VAL A 503 -27.54 -3.31 11.21
CA VAL A 503 -28.57 -2.92 12.17
C VAL A 503 -28.72 -4.03 13.21
N CYS A 504 -28.34 -3.73 14.45
CA CYS A 504 -28.52 -4.63 15.59
C CYS A 504 -28.72 -3.78 16.86
N PRO A 505 -29.77 -4.03 17.68
CA PRO A 505 -30.04 -3.22 18.85
C PRO A 505 -28.97 -3.31 19.95
N ASN A 506 -28.27 -4.45 20.03
CA ASN A 506 -27.33 -4.72 21.11
C ASN A 506 -25.93 -5.01 20.55
N LYS A 507 -24.97 -4.13 20.84
CA LYS A 507 -23.60 -4.23 20.36
C LYS A 507 -22.62 -3.99 21.51
N ARG A 508 -21.50 -4.71 21.54
CA ARG A 508 -20.39 -4.47 22.47
C ARG A 508 -19.05 -4.69 21.79
N VAL A 509 -18.08 -3.84 22.11
CA VAL A 509 -16.68 -4.05 21.75
C VAL A 509 -15.75 -3.77 22.92
N ASP A 510 -14.75 -4.63 23.07
CA ASP A 510 -13.58 -4.46 23.93
C ASP A 510 -12.33 -4.74 23.08
N GLY A 511 -11.67 -3.68 22.64
CA GLY A 511 -10.52 -3.73 21.75
C GLY A 511 -9.27 -3.23 22.46
N ARG A 512 -8.17 -3.98 22.37
CA ARG A 512 -6.89 -3.65 23.01
C ARG A 512 -5.75 -3.92 22.04
N ALA A 513 -4.88 -2.93 21.84
CA ALA A 513 -3.59 -3.09 21.20
C ALA A 513 -2.50 -3.16 22.28
N VAL A 514 -1.62 -4.14 22.22
CA VAL A 514 -0.60 -4.39 23.24
C VAL A 514 0.81 -4.37 22.67
N TYR A 515 1.74 -3.82 23.46
CA TYR A 515 3.17 -3.88 23.19
C TYR A 515 3.73 -5.28 23.45
N THR A 516 4.61 -5.74 22.56
CA THR A 516 5.42 -6.95 22.74
C THR A 516 6.86 -6.71 22.28
N HIS A 517 7.80 -7.58 22.61
CA HIS A 517 9.20 -7.52 22.16
C HIS A 517 9.41 -8.14 20.77
N THR A 518 8.40 -8.04 19.92
CA THR A 518 8.42 -8.53 18.54
C THR A 518 8.54 -7.35 17.56
N LEU A 519 8.76 -7.66 16.28
CA LEU A 519 8.85 -6.64 15.22
C LEU A 519 7.62 -5.70 15.27
N PRO A 520 7.83 -4.37 15.21
CA PRO A 520 6.73 -3.41 15.19
C PRO A 520 5.73 -3.69 14.07
N ALA A 521 4.45 -3.50 14.37
CA ALA A 521 3.38 -3.50 13.39
C ALA A 521 3.00 -2.06 13.02
N GLY A 522 2.39 -1.85 11.86
CA GLY A 522 1.97 -0.53 11.38
C GLY A 522 0.89 -0.62 10.32
N ALA A 523 0.66 0.47 9.60
CA ALA A 523 -0.38 0.56 8.58
C ALA A 523 -0.18 -0.49 7.47
N PHE A 524 -1.22 -1.26 7.17
CA PHE A 524 -1.28 -2.16 6.02
C PHE A 524 -2.67 -2.03 5.39
N ARG A 525 -2.76 -2.08 4.06
CA ARG A 525 -4.01 -2.00 3.29
C ARG A 525 -5.17 -2.78 3.94
N GLY A 526 -6.25 -2.07 4.29
CA GLY A 526 -7.41 -2.60 5.03
C GLY A 526 -7.42 -2.23 6.52
N TYR A 527 -6.28 -1.83 7.07
CA TYR A 527 -6.12 -1.07 8.33
C TYR A 527 -6.94 -1.58 9.54
N GLY A 528 -6.89 -2.88 9.81
CA GLY A 528 -7.58 -3.51 10.95
C GLY A 528 -8.93 -4.16 10.62
N LEU A 529 -9.63 -3.64 9.60
CA LEU A 529 -10.99 -4.08 9.25
C LEU A 529 -11.03 -5.52 8.77
N SER A 530 -10.10 -5.91 7.89
CA SER A 530 -10.04 -7.27 7.35
C SER A 530 -9.90 -8.35 8.44
N GLN A 531 -9.23 -8.06 9.56
CA GLN A 531 -9.09 -9.01 10.69
C GLN A 531 -10.44 -9.30 11.35
N THR A 532 -11.21 -8.26 11.65
CA THR A 532 -12.48 -8.39 12.38
C THR A 532 -13.63 -8.74 11.44
N ILE A 533 -13.61 -8.29 10.19
CA ILE A 533 -14.52 -8.75 9.13
C ILE A 533 -14.34 -10.26 8.91
N PHE A 534 -13.11 -10.78 8.90
CA PHE A 534 -12.89 -12.23 8.83
C PHE A 534 -13.65 -12.98 9.93
N ALA A 535 -13.60 -12.49 11.17
CA ALA A 535 -14.30 -13.10 12.30
C ALA A 535 -15.82 -12.93 12.20
N LEU A 536 -16.31 -11.70 12.04
CA LEU A 536 -17.75 -11.40 12.06
C LEU A 536 -18.48 -12.00 10.85
N GLU A 537 -17.94 -11.85 9.64
CA GLU A 537 -18.60 -12.41 8.45
C GLU A 537 -18.55 -13.94 8.43
N SER A 538 -17.53 -14.57 9.01
CA SER A 538 -17.54 -16.02 9.24
C SER A 538 -18.61 -16.42 10.24
N ALA A 539 -18.76 -15.67 11.35
CA ALA A 539 -19.78 -15.94 12.36
C ALA A 539 -21.20 -15.76 11.84
N LEU A 540 -21.46 -14.69 11.08
CA LEU A 540 -22.76 -14.46 10.43
C LEU A 540 -23.10 -15.54 9.39
N ASP A 541 -22.09 -16.13 8.76
CA ASP A 541 -22.26 -17.25 7.83
C ASP A 541 -22.56 -18.59 8.57
N GLU A 542 -22.07 -18.77 9.81
CA GLU A 542 -22.49 -19.85 10.70
C GLU A 542 -23.91 -19.66 11.24
N VAL A 543 -24.30 -18.41 11.54
CA VAL A 543 -25.67 -18.07 11.95
C VAL A 543 -26.67 -18.37 10.83
N ALA A 544 -26.36 -17.96 9.60
CA ALA A 544 -27.18 -18.29 8.42
C ALA A 544 -27.39 -19.80 8.29
N ARG A 545 -26.32 -20.61 8.35
CA ARG A 545 -26.42 -22.08 8.28
C ARG A 545 -27.18 -22.68 9.46
N GLY A 546 -26.94 -22.20 10.68
CA GLY A 546 -27.60 -22.68 11.89
C GLY A 546 -29.12 -22.46 11.86
N LEU A 547 -29.58 -21.42 11.19
CA LEU A 547 -30.99 -21.10 11.00
C LEU A 547 -31.58 -21.62 9.68
N GLY A 548 -30.77 -22.19 8.79
CA GLY A 548 -31.19 -22.61 7.45
C GLY A 548 -31.56 -21.45 6.52
N LEU A 549 -30.92 -20.29 6.70
CA LEU A 549 -31.12 -19.08 5.91
C LEU A 549 -30.05 -18.96 4.81
N ASP A 550 -30.44 -18.33 3.70
CA ASP A 550 -29.49 -17.91 2.68
C ASP A 550 -28.55 -16.81 3.23
N PRO A 551 -27.22 -16.91 3.02
CA PRO A 551 -26.28 -15.95 3.55
C PRO A 551 -26.46 -14.53 2.97
N PHE A 552 -26.75 -14.39 1.67
CA PHE A 552 -27.04 -13.08 1.06
C PHE A 552 -28.33 -12.48 1.65
N ALA A 553 -29.38 -13.28 1.83
CA ALA A 553 -30.64 -12.83 2.42
C ALA A 553 -30.43 -12.33 3.86
N LEU A 554 -29.65 -13.03 4.67
CA LEU A 554 -29.32 -12.59 6.04
C LEU A 554 -28.60 -11.23 6.04
N ARG A 555 -27.66 -11.01 5.10
CA ARG A 555 -26.97 -9.71 4.99
C ARG A 555 -27.93 -8.60 4.54
N ARG A 556 -28.75 -8.81 3.51
CA ARG A 556 -29.73 -7.82 3.03
C ARG A 556 -30.76 -7.41 4.09
N HIS A 557 -31.15 -8.36 4.93
CA HIS A 557 -32.10 -8.12 6.01
C HIS A 557 -31.54 -7.16 7.06
N ASN A 558 -30.26 -7.35 7.43
CA ASN A 558 -29.66 -6.64 8.57
C ASN A 558 -28.67 -5.54 8.18
N ALA A 559 -28.31 -5.37 6.91
CA ALA A 559 -27.38 -4.31 6.51
C ALA A 559 -27.96 -2.91 6.75
N VAL A 560 -27.11 -1.97 7.14
CA VAL A 560 -27.49 -0.56 7.28
C VAL A 560 -27.89 0.06 5.95
N LYS A 561 -28.90 0.94 5.99
CA LYS A 561 -29.48 1.64 4.83
C LYS A 561 -29.56 3.15 5.09
N PRO A 562 -29.73 3.98 4.04
CA PRO A 562 -30.00 5.40 4.23
C PRO A 562 -31.20 5.62 5.16
N GLY A 563 -30.98 6.35 6.25
CA GLY A 563 -31.95 6.58 7.32
C GLY A 563 -31.63 5.81 8.61
N ASP A 564 -30.85 4.73 8.54
CA ASP A 564 -30.31 4.06 9.71
C ASP A 564 -29.14 4.85 10.30
N ALA A 565 -28.95 4.75 11.61
CA ALA A 565 -27.78 5.30 12.27
C ALA A 565 -26.59 4.35 12.13
N LEU A 566 -25.43 4.88 11.72
CA LEU A 566 -24.16 4.16 11.62
C LEU A 566 -23.53 3.96 13.01
N VAL A 567 -24.20 3.16 13.85
CA VAL A 567 -23.84 2.94 15.26
C VAL A 567 -22.94 1.73 15.40
N SER A 568 -21.81 1.89 16.10
CA SER A 568 -20.93 0.79 16.49
C SER A 568 -20.88 0.59 18.00
N ASN A 569 -20.16 1.47 18.70
CA ASN A 569 -19.79 1.32 20.12
C ASN A 569 -20.29 2.48 21.00
N SER A 570 -20.86 3.53 20.40
CA SER A 570 -21.50 4.66 21.06
C SER A 570 -22.64 5.21 20.21
N LEU A 571 -23.56 5.97 20.83
CA LEU A 571 -24.66 6.66 20.15
C LEU A 571 -24.30 8.10 19.74
N GLU A 572 -23.08 8.56 20.02
CA GLU A 572 -22.66 9.92 19.68
C GLU A 572 -22.48 10.08 18.15
N PRO A 573 -22.80 11.24 17.56
CA PRO A 573 -22.69 11.43 16.12
C PRO A 573 -21.23 11.39 15.67
N HIS A 574 -20.91 10.49 14.73
CA HIS A 574 -19.74 10.62 13.87
C HIS A 574 -20.08 11.51 12.67
N ASP A 575 -19.08 12.13 12.04
CA ASP A 575 -19.24 12.94 10.82
C ASP A 575 -19.36 12.11 9.53
N VAL A 576 -19.69 10.83 9.67
CA VAL A 576 -19.86 9.86 8.59
C VAL A 576 -21.33 9.81 8.17
N VAL A 577 -21.58 9.98 6.87
CA VAL A 577 -22.93 9.95 6.29
C VAL A 577 -22.96 9.14 5.01
N PHE A 578 -24.17 8.77 4.56
CA PHE A 578 -24.34 8.17 3.24
C PHE A 578 -24.26 9.26 2.15
N GLY A 579 -23.07 9.49 1.58
CA GLY A 579 -22.92 10.36 0.41
C GLY A 579 -23.58 9.77 -0.85
N SER A 580 -23.58 8.44 -0.95
CA SER A 580 -24.46 7.58 -1.77
C SER A 580 -24.54 6.18 -1.15
N TYR A 581 -25.41 5.30 -1.65
CA TYR A 581 -25.57 3.94 -1.14
C TYR A 581 -25.68 2.91 -2.28
N GLY A 582 -24.75 1.95 -2.30
CA GLY A 582 -24.70 0.88 -3.32
C GLY A 582 -24.61 -0.55 -2.77
N LEU A 583 -24.75 -0.78 -1.46
CA LEU A 583 -24.54 -2.11 -0.86
C LEU A 583 -25.53 -3.17 -1.41
N ASP A 584 -26.83 -2.87 -1.45
CA ASP A 584 -27.83 -3.81 -1.98
C ASP A 584 -27.57 -4.14 -3.46
N GLN A 585 -27.16 -3.14 -4.24
CA GLN A 585 -26.75 -3.36 -5.64
C GLN A 585 -25.52 -4.25 -5.72
N CYS A 586 -24.51 -4.05 -4.87
CA CYS A 586 -23.32 -4.91 -4.83
C CYS A 586 -23.66 -6.36 -4.47
N LEU A 587 -24.56 -6.58 -3.51
CA LEU A 587 -25.04 -7.91 -3.14
C LEU A 587 -25.70 -8.60 -4.33
N THR A 588 -26.60 -7.91 -5.03
CA THR A 588 -27.28 -8.43 -6.23
C THR A 588 -26.31 -8.72 -7.37
N LEU A 589 -25.40 -7.80 -7.68
CA LEU A 589 -24.40 -7.98 -8.74
C LEU A 589 -23.53 -9.23 -8.50
N VAL A 590 -23.07 -9.45 -7.27
CA VAL A 590 -22.24 -10.63 -6.94
C VAL A 590 -23.05 -11.91 -7.01
N GLU A 591 -24.26 -11.92 -6.47
CA GLU A 591 -25.13 -13.09 -6.48
C GLU A 591 -25.51 -13.52 -7.90
N GLU A 592 -25.94 -12.56 -8.74
CA GLU A 592 -26.28 -12.81 -10.14
C GLU A 592 -25.07 -13.31 -10.95
N ALA A 593 -23.90 -12.69 -10.77
CA ALA A 593 -22.69 -13.10 -11.47
C ALA A 593 -22.22 -14.52 -11.09
N LEU A 594 -22.34 -14.89 -9.80
CA LEU A 594 -22.05 -16.25 -9.35
C LEU A 594 -23.02 -17.29 -9.96
N GLN A 595 -24.29 -16.93 -10.10
CA GLN A 595 -25.31 -17.81 -10.68
C GLN A 595 -25.19 -17.95 -12.20
N ALA A 596 -24.87 -16.85 -12.89
CA ALA A 596 -24.78 -16.81 -14.36
C ALA A 596 -23.61 -17.65 -14.90
N GLU A 597 -22.47 -17.62 -14.21
CA GLU A 597 -21.28 -18.37 -14.59
C GLU A 597 -20.73 -19.14 -13.37
N PRO A 598 -21.19 -20.38 -13.14
CA PRO A 598 -20.76 -21.14 -11.98
C PRO A 598 -19.26 -21.51 -12.06
N GLY A 599 -18.60 -21.32 -13.20
CA GLY A 599 -17.19 -21.69 -13.39
C GLY A 599 -17.01 -23.18 -13.72
N PRO A 600 -15.76 -23.66 -13.85
CA PRO A 600 -15.49 -25.05 -14.21
C PRO A 600 -15.92 -26.02 -13.11
N GLU A 601 -16.35 -27.22 -13.51
CA GLU A 601 -16.64 -28.29 -12.57
C GLU A 601 -15.36 -28.78 -11.88
N PRO A 602 -15.44 -29.11 -10.58
CA PRO A 602 -14.29 -29.61 -9.85
C PRO A 602 -13.85 -30.98 -10.39
N GLU A 603 -12.56 -31.29 -10.21
CA GLU A 603 -12.03 -32.63 -10.51
C GLU A 603 -12.73 -33.71 -9.65
N ALA A 604 -12.77 -34.95 -10.15
CA ALA A 604 -13.36 -36.06 -9.41
C ALA A 604 -12.72 -36.21 -8.02
N GLY A 605 -13.54 -36.27 -6.97
CA GLY A 605 -13.10 -36.39 -5.57
C GLY A 605 -12.83 -35.06 -4.85
N TRP A 606 -12.75 -33.94 -5.58
CA TRP A 606 -12.71 -32.62 -4.98
C TRP A 606 -14.11 -32.18 -4.54
N ARG A 607 -14.19 -31.34 -3.51
CA ARG A 607 -15.44 -30.82 -2.97
C ARG A 607 -15.61 -29.36 -3.36
N SER A 608 -16.76 -28.98 -3.89
CA SER A 608 -17.06 -27.59 -4.26
C SER A 608 -17.84 -26.88 -3.16
N GLY A 609 -17.62 -25.58 -3.01
CA GLY A 609 -18.42 -24.74 -2.12
C GLY A 609 -18.40 -23.27 -2.53
N THR A 610 -19.39 -22.52 -2.07
CA THR A 610 -19.52 -21.09 -2.30
C THR A 610 -19.55 -20.31 -0.99
N GLY A 611 -19.07 -19.06 -1.03
CA GLY A 611 -19.03 -18.21 0.15
C GLY A 611 -18.91 -16.75 -0.23
N MET A 612 -19.58 -15.90 0.55
CA MET A 612 -19.60 -14.46 0.34
C MET A 612 -19.27 -13.71 1.64
N ALA A 613 -18.87 -12.45 1.51
CA ALA A 613 -18.71 -11.53 2.62
C ALA A 613 -18.89 -10.07 2.17
N VAL A 614 -19.29 -9.23 3.13
CA VAL A 614 -19.49 -7.79 2.99
C VAL A 614 -18.39 -7.04 3.74
N ALA A 615 -18.00 -5.89 3.20
CA ALA A 615 -17.21 -4.89 3.91
C ALA A 615 -17.82 -3.50 3.75
N MET A 616 -17.83 -2.74 4.83
CA MET A 616 -18.05 -1.30 4.86
C MET A 616 -16.77 -0.62 5.32
N ILE A 617 -16.47 0.55 4.77
CA ILE A 617 -15.36 1.39 5.22
C ILE A 617 -15.73 2.87 5.12
N ASP A 618 -15.28 3.68 6.08
CA ASP A 618 -15.30 5.14 5.98
C ASP A 618 -14.33 5.61 4.89
N THR A 619 -14.74 6.55 4.05
CA THR A 619 -13.91 6.96 2.90
C THR A 619 -12.69 7.82 3.28
N ILE A 620 -12.58 8.25 4.55
CA ILE A 620 -11.54 9.15 5.07
C ILE A 620 -11.27 8.83 6.56
N PRO A 621 -10.02 8.92 7.05
CA PRO A 621 -9.73 8.85 8.49
C PRO A 621 -10.45 9.93 9.31
N PRO A 622 -10.78 9.68 10.58
CA PRO A 622 -11.34 10.70 11.46
C PRO A 622 -10.30 11.78 11.81
N ARG A 623 -10.75 12.91 12.38
CA ARG A 623 -9.93 14.04 12.86
C ARG A 623 -9.19 14.85 11.78
N GLY A 624 -9.70 14.81 10.56
CA GLY A 624 -9.30 15.70 9.47
C GLY A 624 -8.22 15.09 8.58
N HIS A 625 -8.31 15.40 7.28
CA HIS A 625 -7.31 15.03 6.28
C HIS A 625 -7.29 16.14 5.25
N HIS A 626 -6.15 16.81 5.09
CA HIS A 626 -6.07 18.07 4.38
C HIS A 626 -5.27 17.93 3.08
N ALA A 627 -5.70 18.63 2.04
CA ALA A 627 -4.93 18.76 0.81
C ALA A 627 -5.13 20.13 0.17
N ASP A 628 -4.04 20.72 -0.27
CA ASP A 628 -4.00 21.87 -1.15
C ASP A 628 -3.64 21.44 -2.58
N ALA A 629 -4.25 22.10 -3.57
CA ALA A 629 -3.89 21.97 -4.96
C ALA A 629 -3.76 23.35 -5.61
N ARG A 630 -2.88 23.46 -6.61
CA ARG A 630 -2.81 24.63 -7.49
C ARG A 630 -2.93 24.19 -8.94
N VAL A 631 -3.70 24.93 -9.72
CA VAL A 631 -3.79 24.71 -11.18
C VAL A 631 -3.40 26.01 -11.86
N GLY A 632 -2.42 25.94 -12.76
CA GLY A 632 -1.97 27.08 -13.56
C GLY A 632 -2.24 26.87 -15.03
N LEU A 633 -2.59 27.93 -15.73
CA LEU A 633 -2.49 28.07 -17.18
C LEU A 633 -1.12 28.68 -17.49
N ASP A 634 -0.25 27.91 -18.12
CA ASP A 634 1.10 28.28 -18.50
C ASP A 634 1.12 29.17 -19.76
N ALA A 635 2.24 29.84 -20.03
CA ALA A 635 2.36 30.76 -21.18
C ALA A 635 2.29 30.05 -22.55
N ASP A 636 2.60 28.75 -22.61
CA ASP A 636 2.42 27.89 -23.80
C ASP A 636 0.97 27.42 -23.96
N GLY A 637 0.06 27.87 -23.08
CA GLY A 637 -1.34 27.51 -23.05
C GLY A 637 -1.61 26.14 -22.43
N HIS A 638 -0.62 25.41 -21.92
CA HIS A 638 -0.84 24.15 -21.18
C HIS A 638 -1.27 24.40 -19.75
N PHE A 639 -1.78 23.36 -19.10
CA PHE A 639 -2.16 23.41 -17.70
C PHE A 639 -1.19 22.60 -16.85
N THR A 640 -0.80 23.14 -15.69
CA THR A 640 0.01 22.41 -14.71
C THR A 640 -0.75 22.32 -13.39
N VAL A 641 -1.06 21.08 -12.97
CA VAL A 641 -1.65 20.77 -11.67
C VAL A 641 -0.53 20.42 -10.70
N ARG A 642 -0.42 21.17 -9.60
CA ARG A 642 0.47 20.91 -8.48
C ARG A 642 -0.34 20.34 -7.31
N VAL A 643 0.08 19.19 -6.80
CA VAL A 643 -0.54 18.49 -5.66
C VAL A 643 0.53 17.94 -4.73
N GLY A 644 0.24 17.82 -3.44
CA GLY A 644 1.21 17.29 -2.47
C GLY A 644 1.23 15.76 -2.38
N THR A 645 0.19 15.08 -2.86
CA THR A 645 0.05 13.63 -2.78
C THR A 645 1.09 12.86 -3.63
N ALA A 646 1.53 11.70 -3.13
CA ALA A 646 2.50 10.82 -3.79
C ALA A 646 1.84 9.79 -4.72
N GLU A 647 2.48 9.56 -5.88
CA GLU A 647 2.09 8.51 -6.84
C GLU A 647 2.95 7.26 -6.63
N PHE A 648 2.35 6.23 -6.06
CA PHE A 648 3.01 4.94 -5.78
C PHE A 648 2.37 3.75 -6.51
N GLY A 649 1.60 4.02 -7.56
CA GLY A 649 0.84 3.03 -8.33
C GLY A 649 -0.66 3.04 -8.06
N ASN A 650 -1.13 3.88 -7.14
CA ASN A 650 -2.55 4.08 -6.83
C ASN A 650 -3.32 4.81 -7.95
N GLY A 651 -2.63 5.37 -8.94
CA GLY A 651 -3.25 5.98 -10.13
C GLY A 651 -3.79 7.39 -9.92
N THR A 652 -3.45 8.03 -8.79
CA THR A 652 -3.92 9.39 -8.47
C THR A 652 -3.50 10.39 -9.55
N SER A 653 -2.30 10.28 -10.11
CA SER A 653 -1.84 11.20 -11.16
C SER A 653 -2.77 11.24 -12.38
N THR A 654 -3.31 10.09 -12.80
CA THR A 654 -4.29 10.02 -13.90
C THR A 654 -5.64 10.61 -13.48
N VAL A 655 -6.11 10.28 -12.28
CA VAL A 655 -7.39 10.78 -11.75
C VAL A 655 -7.37 12.31 -11.59
N HIS A 656 -6.31 12.90 -11.02
CA HIS A 656 -6.13 14.35 -10.93
C HIS A 656 -6.14 15.01 -12.31
N ARG A 657 -5.49 14.39 -13.30
CA ARG A 657 -5.47 14.87 -14.68
C ARG A 657 -6.87 14.90 -15.28
N GLN A 658 -7.65 13.83 -15.12
CA GLN A 658 -9.02 13.76 -15.64
C GLN A 658 -9.95 14.73 -14.93
N ILE A 659 -9.86 14.86 -13.60
CA ILE A 659 -10.65 15.82 -12.80
C ILE A 659 -10.39 17.25 -13.30
N ALA A 660 -9.12 17.66 -13.39
CA ALA A 660 -8.77 19.00 -13.84
C ALA A 660 -9.19 19.24 -15.30
N ALA A 661 -8.95 18.28 -16.20
CA ALA A 661 -9.32 18.38 -17.60
C ALA A 661 -10.84 18.49 -17.80
N SER A 662 -11.63 17.72 -17.02
CA SER A 662 -13.09 17.79 -17.02
C SER A 662 -13.59 19.17 -16.58
N ALA A 663 -13.09 19.69 -15.45
CA ALA A 663 -13.47 21.00 -14.92
C ALA A 663 -13.07 22.17 -15.84
N LEU A 664 -11.94 22.03 -16.55
CA LEU A 664 -11.44 23.05 -17.48
C LEU A 664 -12.05 22.93 -18.89
N GLY A 665 -12.70 21.82 -19.23
CA GLY A 665 -13.25 21.59 -20.57
C GLY A 665 -12.17 21.36 -21.65
N VAL A 666 -11.06 20.72 -21.29
CA VAL A 666 -9.91 20.46 -22.19
C VAL A 666 -9.56 18.98 -22.25
N ALA A 667 -8.75 18.59 -23.24
CA ALA A 667 -8.24 17.23 -23.34
C ALA A 667 -7.25 16.92 -22.20
N PRO A 668 -7.23 15.71 -21.61
CA PRO A 668 -6.30 15.33 -20.55
C PRO A 668 -4.83 15.57 -20.89
N GLU A 669 -4.45 15.42 -22.15
CA GLU A 669 -3.08 15.62 -22.66
C GLU A 669 -2.59 17.08 -22.48
N ARG A 670 -3.51 18.04 -22.36
CA ARG A 670 -3.18 19.46 -22.09
C ARG A 670 -2.77 19.70 -20.64
N VAL A 671 -3.06 18.76 -19.74
CA VAL A 671 -2.80 18.86 -18.30
C VAL A 671 -1.53 18.09 -17.93
N ARG A 672 -0.59 18.74 -17.27
CA ARG A 672 0.63 18.17 -16.67
C ARG A 672 0.43 18.05 -15.16
N ILE A 673 1.06 17.05 -14.54
CA ILE A 673 1.00 16.81 -13.09
C ILE A 673 2.39 17.00 -12.49
N ALA A 674 2.48 17.80 -11.43
CA ALA A 674 3.63 17.90 -10.54
C ALA A 674 3.18 17.51 -9.13
N GLY A 675 3.71 16.41 -8.61
CA GLY A 675 3.28 15.80 -7.35
C GLY A 675 4.39 15.69 -6.32
N ALA A 676 4.02 15.54 -5.05
CA ALA A 676 4.88 15.05 -3.97
C ALA A 676 6.16 15.85 -3.70
N ASP A 677 6.06 17.17 -3.75
CA ASP A 677 7.12 18.10 -3.36
C ASP A 677 6.57 19.06 -2.30
N THR A 678 7.22 19.14 -1.14
CA THR A 678 6.78 20.01 -0.05
C THR A 678 6.87 21.50 -0.35
N ASP A 679 7.58 21.89 -1.42
CA ASP A 679 7.61 23.26 -1.92
C ASP A 679 6.52 23.52 -2.98
N GLY A 680 5.83 22.48 -3.47
CA GLY A 680 4.90 22.57 -4.59
C GLY A 680 3.52 23.14 -4.23
N VAL A 681 3.06 22.89 -3.00
CA VAL A 681 1.77 23.34 -2.44
C VAL A 681 1.91 23.63 -0.94
N GLY A 682 0.87 24.19 -0.31
CA GLY A 682 0.92 24.57 1.11
C GLY A 682 0.99 23.36 2.05
N HIS A 683 0.07 22.41 1.88
CA HIS A 683 0.02 21.19 2.68
C HIS A 683 -0.69 20.04 1.97
N ASP A 684 -0.30 18.81 2.30
CA ASP A 684 -1.02 17.59 1.95
C ASP A 684 -0.71 16.54 3.01
N THR A 685 -1.74 16.03 3.68
CA THR A 685 -1.59 15.01 4.72
C THR A 685 -0.97 13.71 4.17
N GLY A 686 -1.12 13.44 2.86
CA GLY A 686 -0.53 12.30 2.15
C GLY A 686 -1.57 11.27 1.72
N ALA A 687 -1.10 10.26 0.96
CA ALA A 687 -1.97 9.23 0.38
C ALA A 687 -2.02 7.97 1.25
N TYR A 688 -2.91 7.99 2.24
CA TYR A 688 -3.33 6.86 3.09
C TYR A 688 -4.81 7.03 3.48
N GLY A 689 -5.48 6.00 4.01
CA GLY A 689 -6.92 6.07 4.31
C GLY A 689 -7.77 6.32 3.05
N SER A 690 -7.26 5.88 1.90
CA SER A 690 -7.86 6.02 0.58
C SER A 690 -8.21 7.46 0.14
N THR A 691 -7.52 8.47 0.68
CA THR A 691 -7.84 9.91 0.51
C THR A 691 -7.34 10.58 -0.76
N GLY A 692 -6.42 9.95 -1.52
CA GLY A 692 -5.81 10.56 -2.71
C GLY A 692 -6.82 11.04 -3.75
N THR A 693 -7.91 10.29 -3.95
CA THR A 693 -9.02 10.73 -4.82
C THR A 693 -9.99 11.66 -4.10
N VAL A 694 -10.45 11.30 -2.90
CA VAL A 694 -11.59 11.99 -2.27
C VAL A 694 -11.22 13.33 -1.60
N VAL A 695 -9.98 13.49 -1.12
CA VAL A 695 -9.50 14.75 -0.51
C VAL A 695 -8.66 15.54 -1.51
N ALA A 696 -7.52 15.01 -1.95
CA ALA A 696 -6.64 15.73 -2.87
C ALA A 696 -7.30 15.94 -4.26
N GLY A 697 -8.10 14.99 -4.73
CA GLY A 697 -8.89 15.15 -5.96
C GLY A 697 -9.97 16.24 -5.83
N LEU A 698 -10.59 16.40 -4.66
CA LEU A 698 -11.52 17.49 -4.41
C LEU A 698 -10.83 18.86 -4.35
N ALA A 699 -9.64 18.94 -3.74
CA ALA A 699 -8.81 20.14 -3.80
C ALA A 699 -8.45 20.50 -5.26
N THR A 700 -8.13 19.49 -6.08
CA THR A 700 -7.85 19.66 -7.51
C THR A 700 -9.06 20.19 -8.28
N LEU A 701 -10.25 19.61 -8.03
CA LEU A 701 -11.49 20.06 -8.64
C LEU A 701 -11.76 21.53 -8.34
N ARG A 702 -11.71 21.91 -7.06
CA ARG A 702 -11.92 23.30 -6.62
C ARG A 702 -10.92 24.26 -7.25
N ALA A 703 -9.64 23.88 -7.33
CA ALA A 703 -8.60 24.69 -7.96
C ALA A 703 -8.83 24.85 -9.48
N ALA A 704 -9.24 23.79 -10.17
CA ALA A 704 -9.52 23.81 -11.60
C ALA A 704 -10.78 24.63 -11.93
N GLU A 705 -11.85 24.51 -11.14
CA GLU A 705 -13.06 25.32 -11.27
C GLU A 705 -12.77 26.82 -11.06
N ALA A 706 -11.98 27.14 -10.03
CA ALA A 706 -11.55 28.51 -9.77
C ALA A 706 -10.70 29.08 -10.94
N LEU A 707 -9.80 28.27 -11.52
CA LEU A 707 -9.04 28.68 -12.69
C LEU A 707 -9.93 28.88 -13.92
N ALA A 708 -10.92 28.01 -14.14
CA ALA A 708 -11.86 28.13 -15.24
C ALA A 708 -12.63 29.46 -15.20
N VAL A 709 -13.02 29.93 -14.00
CA VAL A 709 -13.62 31.26 -13.80
C VAL A 709 -12.65 32.37 -14.24
N ARG A 710 -11.40 32.34 -13.76
CA ARG A 710 -10.39 33.36 -14.10
C ARG A 710 -10.10 33.42 -15.59
N ILE A 711 -10.04 32.26 -16.26
CA ILE A 711 -9.85 32.16 -17.71
C ILE A 711 -11.00 32.83 -18.46
N ARG A 712 -12.25 32.53 -18.10
CA ARG A 712 -13.43 33.16 -18.72
C ARG A 712 -13.46 34.67 -18.50
N THR A 713 -13.14 35.13 -17.29
CA THR A 713 -13.08 36.57 -16.99
C THR A 713 -12.04 37.27 -17.85
N ARG A 714 -10.82 36.72 -17.95
CA ARG A 714 -9.74 37.31 -18.73
C ARG A 714 -10.03 37.29 -20.23
N ALA A 715 -10.61 36.21 -20.75
CA ALA A 715 -11.06 36.13 -22.14
C ALA A 715 -12.13 37.19 -22.45
N ALA A 716 -13.08 37.38 -21.54
CA ALA A 716 -14.14 38.37 -21.67
C ALA A 716 -13.62 39.81 -21.70
N GLU A 717 -12.62 40.13 -20.87
CA GLU A 717 -11.92 41.43 -20.92
C GLU A 717 -11.25 41.67 -22.27
N ILE A 718 -10.57 40.67 -22.81
CA ILE A 718 -9.90 40.74 -24.12
C ILE A 718 -10.93 40.94 -25.24
N ALA A 719 -12.06 40.24 -25.18
CA ALA A 719 -13.11 40.26 -26.19
C ALA A 719 -14.13 41.40 -26.02
N GLY A 720 -14.13 42.12 -24.89
CA GLY A 720 -15.12 43.16 -24.59
C GLY A 720 -16.55 42.64 -24.38
N VAL A 721 -16.70 41.45 -23.79
CA VAL A 721 -17.98 40.75 -23.60
C VAL A 721 -18.21 40.38 -22.13
N SER A 722 -19.34 39.72 -21.80
CA SER A 722 -19.57 39.16 -20.46
C SER A 722 -18.82 37.83 -20.25
N PRO A 723 -18.22 37.58 -19.06
CA PRO A 723 -17.63 36.28 -18.70
C PRO A 723 -18.60 35.08 -18.82
N ASP A 724 -19.89 35.30 -18.58
CA ASP A 724 -20.91 34.24 -18.67
C ASP A 724 -21.18 33.81 -20.13
N ALA A 725 -20.82 34.65 -21.09
CA ALA A 725 -20.91 34.33 -22.52
C ALA A 725 -19.64 33.63 -23.05
N CYS A 726 -18.63 33.44 -22.20
CA CYS A 726 -17.38 32.81 -22.58
C CYS A 726 -17.37 31.32 -22.20
N ARG A 727 -16.86 30.44 -23.06
CA ARG A 727 -16.73 29.00 -22.74
C ARG A 727 -15.36 28.48 -23.17
N VAL A 728 -14.68 27.77 -22.28
CA VAL A 728 -13.44 27.08 -22.63
C VAL A 728 -13.78 25.93 -23.59
N ALA A 729 -13.14 25.91 -24.75
CA ALA A 729 -13.38 24.94 -25.82
C ALA A 729 -12.04 24.53 -26.46
N GLY A 730 -11.41 23.50 -25.90
CA GLY A 730 -10.11 23.02 -26.38
C GLY A 730 -9.00 24.06 -26.15
N ASP A 731 -8.45 24.61 -27.23
CA ASP A 731 -7.30 25.53 -27.19
C ASP A 731 -7.68 27.02 -27.17
N VAL A 732 -8.98 27.29 -27.19
CA VAL A 732 -9.54 28.63 -27.19
C VAL A 732 -10.61 28.77 -26.12
N VAL A 733 -10.91 30.02 -25.79
CA VAL A 733 -12.16 30.40 -25.14
C VAL A 733 -13.05 30.98 -26.21
N ASP A 734 -14.18 30.32 -26.46
CA ASP A 734 -15.22 30.82 -27.35
C ASP A 734 -15.87 32.03 -26.70
N THR A 735 -15.92 33.15 -27.42
CA THR A 735 -16.60 34.38 -27.01
C THR A 735 -17.51 34.88 -28.14
N PRO A 736 -18.53 35.70 -27.84
CA PRO A 736 -19.36 36.34 -28.88
C PRO A 736 -18.59 37.21 -29.87
N ALA A 737 -17.43 37.73 -29.49
CA ALA A 737 -16.58 38.56 -30.35
C ALA A 737 -15.57 37.75 -31.18
N GLY A 738 -15.54 36.42 -31.02
CA GLY A 738 -14.59 35.51 -31.65
C GLY A 738 -13.72 34.76 -30.61
N PRO A 739 -13.03 33.69 -31.03
CA PRO A 739 -12.24 32.86 -30.12
C PRO A 739 -10.99 33.60 -29.62
N VAL A 740 -10.68 33.47 -28.33
CA VAL A 740 -9.43 33.96 -27.71
C VAL A 740 -8.57 32.76 -27.36
N THR A 741 -7.30 32.74 -27.78
CA THR A 741 -6.42 31.60 -27.50
C THR A 741 -6.04 31.53 -26.02
N LEU A 742 -5.87 30.32 -25.48
CA LEU A 742 -5.41 30.14 -24.11
C LEU A 742 -4.03 30.78 -23.86
N ALA A 743 -3.14 30.79 -24.85
CA ALA A 743 -1.85 31.46 -24.76
C ALA A 743 -1.95 32.99 -24.64
N ALA A 744 -3.01 33.62 -25.20
CA ALA A 744 -3.25 35.05 -25.04
C ALA A 744 -3.84 35.41 -23.66
N ILE A 745 -4.39 34.42 -22.95
CA ILE A 745 -5.02 34.57 -21.64
C ILE A 745 -3.99 34.37 -20.51
N GLY A 746 -3.13 33.36 -20.65
CA GLY A 746 -2.11 33.03 -19.66
C GLY A 746 -0.98 34.08 -19.54
N PRO A 747 -0.15 34.00 -18.48
CA PRO A 747 -0.24 33.03 -17.40
C PRO A 747 -1.31 33.39 -16.36
N LEU A 748 -1.98 32.38 -15.81
CA LEU A 748 -2.94 32.50 -14.70
C LEU A 748 -2.79 31.31 -13.75
N ASP A 749 -3.10 31.49 -12.47
CA ASP A 749 -3.17 30.39 -11.50
C ASP A 749 -4.43 30.46 -10.62
N ALA A 750 -4.78 29.35 -9.98
CA ALA A 750 -5.76 29.29 -8.91
C ALA A 750 -5.40 28.18 -7.92
N ALA A 751 -5.91 28.29 -6.71
CA ALA A 751 -5.71 27.31 -5.64
C ALA A 751 -7.05 26.73 -5.17
N GLY A 752 -7.00 25.53 -4.60
CA GLY A 752 -8.13 24.83 -4.01
C GLY A 752 -7.67 24.04 -2.80
N ARG A 753 -8.58 23.81 -1.86
CA ARG A 753 -8.34 23.11 -0.60
C ARG A 753 -9.48 22.17 -0.27
N ALA A 754 -9.19 21.05 0.39
CA ALA A 754 -10.16 20.15 0.99
C ALA A 754 -9.68 19.72 2.39
N ASP A 755 -10.62 19.55 3.33
CA ASP A 755 -10.32 19.26 4.75
C ASP A 755 -10.75 17.86 5.21
N GLY A 756 -11.32 17.06 4.29
CA GLY A 756 -11.66 15.66 4.55
C GLY A 756 -12.90 15.45 5.43
N SER A 757 -13.78 16.44 5.54
CA SER A 757 -15.07 16.33 6.25
C SER A 757 -16.17 17.10 5.47
N PRO A 758 -17.44 16.63 5.45
CA PRO A 758 -17.93 15.36 6.02
C PRO A 758 -17.37 14.13 5.29
N ARG A 759 -17.54 12.94 5.89
CA ARG A 759 -17.03 11.67 5.38
C ARG A 759 -18.17 10.81 4.81
N SER A 760 -17.87 9.99 3.80
CA SER A 760 -18.83 9.05 3.20
C SER A 760 -18.48 7.61 3.58
N VAL A 761 -19.27 6.65 3.10
CA VAL A 761 -19.03 5.20 3.24
C VAL A 761 -18.88 4.54 1.87
N ALA A 762 -18.02 3.54 1.80
CA ALA A 762 -17.88 2.66 0.64
C ALA A 762 -18.19 1.20 1.02
N PHE A 763 -18.84 0.48 0.10
CA PHE A 763 -19.27 -0.90 0.30
C PHE A 763 -18.63 -1.82 -0.72
N ASN A 764 -18.23 -3.01 -0.27
CA ASN A 764 -17.64 -4.03 -1.13
C ASN A 764 -18.26 -5.38 -0.76
N VAL A 765 -18.57 -6.17 -1.79
CA VAL A 765 -19.07 -7.53 -1.63
C VAL A 765 -18.15 -8.43 -2.44
N HIS A 766 -17.68 -9.49 -1.82
CA HIS A 766 -16.84 -10.47 -2.50
C HIS A 766 -17.38 -11.86 -2.31
N ALA A 767 -17.28 -12.69 -3.34
CA ALA A 767 -17.66 -14.08 -3.25
C ALA A 767 -16.78 -14.98 -4.11
N PHE A 768 -16.67 -16.23 -3.65
CA PHE A 768 -15.93 -17.29 -4.32
C PHE A 768 -16.81 -18.50 -4.59
N ARG A 769 -16.51 -19.21 -5.68
CA ARG A 769 -16.67 -20.66 -5.77
C ARG A 769 -15.29 -21.29 -5.71
N VAL A 770 -15.11 -22.29 -4.84
CA VAL A 770 -13.85 -23.00 -4.69
C VAL A 770 -14.04 -24.50 -4.85
N ALA A 771 -12.96 -25.19 -5.22
CA ALA A 771 -12.83 -26.63 -5.09
C ALA A 771 -11.72 -26.95 -4.08
N VAL A 772 -11.98 -27.88 -3.16
CA VAL A 772 -11.02 -28.31 -2.15
C VAL A 772 -10.76 -29.81 -2.32
N ASP A 773 -9.48 -30.17 -2.49
CA ASP A 773 -9.06 -31.56 -2.40
C ASP A 773 -9.03 -31.97 -0.92
N PRO A 774 -9.91 -32.88 -0.47
CA PRO A 774 -9.97 -33.24 0.94
C PRO A 774 -8.79 -34.14 1.38
N VAL A 775 -7.94 -34.61 0.46
CA VAL A 775 -6.75 -35.43 0.76
C VAL A 775 -5.50 -34.58 0.93
N SER A 776 -5.27 -33.58 0.07
CA SER A 776 -4.11 -32.69 0.17
C SER A 776 -4.40 -31.39 0.92
N GLY A 777 -5.66 -31.00 1.06
CA GLY A 777 -6.08 -29.69 1.55
C GLY A 777 -5.85 -28.55 0.56
N VAL A 778 -5.44 -28.84 -0.68
CA VAL A 778 -5.27 -27.82 -1.72
C VAL A 778 -6.62 -27.21 -2.09
N VAL A 779 -6.63 -25.88 -2.22
CA VAL A 779 -7.79 -25.10 -2.67
C VAL A 779 -7.53 -24.58 -4.07
N ARG A 780 -8.51 -24.70 -4.95
CA ARG A 780 -8.55 -24.01 -6.24
C ARG A 780 -9.72 -23.04 -6.26
N ILE A 781 -9.44 -21.80 -6.63
CA ILE A 781 -10.47 -20.79 -6.82
C ILE A 781 -11.03 -20.96 -8.23
N LEU A 782 -12.29 -21.40 -8.33
CA LEU A 782 -12.97 -21.64 -9.60
C LEU A 782 -13.63 -20.37 -10.14
N ARG A 783 -14.12 -19.52 -9.23
CA ARG A 783 -14.72 -18.22 -9.54
C ARG A 783 -14.39 -17.22 -8.43
N SER A 784 -14.06 -15.99 -8.81
CA SER A 784 -13.80 -14.85 -7.93
C SER A 784 -14.58 -13.65 -8.46
N VAL A 785 -15.55 -13.13 -7.69
CA VAL A 785 -16.39 -12.00 -8.08
C VAL A 785 -16.33 -10.92 -7.01
N HIS A 786 -16.16 -9.67 -7.42
CA HIS A 786 -16.10 -8.52 -6.53
C HIS A 786 -16.99 -7.39 -7.05
N ALA A 787 -17.95 -6.96 -6.24
CA ALA A 787 -18.71 -5.73 -6.51
C ALA A 787 -18.30 -4.63 -5.54
N ALA A 788 -18.14 -3.41 -6.06
CA ALA A 788 -17.73 -2.25 -5.28
C ALA A 788 -18.64 -1.04 -5.53
N ASP A 789 -19.07 -0.40 -4.44
CA ASP A 789 -19.71 0.91 -4.45
C ASP A 789 -18.64 2.01 -4.48
N ALA A 790 -18.12 2.25 -5.69
CA ALA A 790 -17.05 3.19 -5.96
C ALA A 790 -17.54 4.62 -6.24
N GLY A 791 -18.83 4.90 -6.11
CA GLY A 791 -19.41 6.11 -6.68
C GLY A 791 -19.23 6.15 -8.19
N ARG A 792 -19.13 7.37 -8.74
CA ARG A 792 -18.75 7.57 -10.15
C ARG A 792 -17.28 7.21 -10.34
N VAL A 793 -17.01 6.16 -11.12
CA VAL A 793 -15.66 5.72 -11.42
C VAL A 793 -14.96 6.69 -12.38
N ILE A 794 -13.90 7.38 -11.92
CA ILE A 794 -13.18 8.36 -12.76
C ILE A 794 -12.40 7.69 -13.89
N ASN A 795 -11.68 6.60 -13.59
CA ASN A 795 -10.92 5.82 -14.57
C ASN A 795 -11.24 4.32 -14.37
N PRO A 796 -12.06 3.70 -15.24
CA PRO A 796 -12.51 2.32 -15.03
C PRO A 796 -11.38 1.29 -15.02
N MET A 797 -10.43 1.38 -15.95
CA MET A 797 -9.28 0.47 -15.99
C MET A 797 -8.42 0.55 -14.72
N GLN A 798 -8.09 1.75 -14.25
CA GLN A 798 -7.28 1.89 -13.04
C GLN A 798 -8.03 1.48 -11.77
N CYS A 799 -9.31 1.85 -11.65
CA CYS A 799 -10.13 1.45 -10.50
C CYS A 799 -10.26 -0.08 -10.43
N ARG A 800 -10.50 -0.74 -11.57
CA ARG A 800 -10.48 -2.21 -11.69
C ARG A 800 -9.15 -2.80 -11.25
N GLY A 801 -8.04 -2.26 -11.74
CA GLY A 801 -6.70 -2.71 -11.34
C GLY A 801 -6.45 -2.57 -9.84
N GLN A 802 -6.94 -1.49 -9.22
CA GLN A 802 -6.87 -1.31 -7.76
C GLN A 802 -7.65 -2.40 -7.01
N VAL A 803 -8.86 -2.73 -7.46
CA VAL A 803 -9.68 -3.82 -6.90
C VAL A 803 -8.96 -5.17 -7.04
N GLU A 804 -8.52 -5.51 -8.25
CA GLU A 804 -7.81 -6.77 -8.54
C GLU A 804 -6.52 -6.91 -7.73
N GLY A 805 -5.77 -5.82 -7.59
CA GLY A 805 -4.60 -5.76 -6.71
C GLY A 805 -4.93 -6.02 -5.25
N GLY A 806 -6.02 -5.43 -4.75
CA GLY A 806 -6.47 -5.61 -3.36
C GLY A 806 -6.91 -7.04 -3.09
N VAL A 807 -7.67 -7.62 -4.01
CA VAL A 807 -8.11 -9.02 -3.95
C VAL A 807 -6.91 -9.97 -4.01
N ALA A 808 -5.95 -9.75 -4.90
CA ALA A 808 -4.75 -10.57 -4.99
C ALA A 808 -3.90 -10.54 -3.70
N GLN A 809 -3.71 -9.36 -3.10
CA GLN A 809 -3.04 -9.23 -1.81
C GLN A 809 -3.79 -9.95 -0.69
N ALA A 810 -5.12 -9.88 -0.69
CA ALA A 810 -5.94 -10.52 0.32
C ALA A 810 -6.01 -12.05 0.16
N ILE A 811 -6.02 -12.57 -1.07
CA ILE A 811 -5.84 -14.00 -1.34
C ILE A 811 -4.49 -14.47 -0.79
N GLY A 812 -3.43 -13.68 -0.99
CA GLY A 812 -2.12 -13.94 -0.42
C GLY A 812 -2.14 -14.03 1.11
N ALA A 813 -2.69 -13.03 1.78
CA ALA A 813 -2.87 -13.05 3.23
C ALA A 813 -3.76 -14.21 3.72
N ALA A 814 -4.78 -14.59 2.94
CA ALA A 814 -5.70 -15.66 3.32
C ALA A 814 -5.10 -17.06 3.12
N LEU A 815 -4.22 -17.29 2.13
CA LEU A 815 -3.75 -18.64 1.76
C LEU A 815 -2.26 -18.91 2.01
N TYR A 816 -1.39 -17.90 1.89
CA TYR A 816 0.07 -18.14 1.70
C TYR A 816 0.98 -17.33 2.63
N GLU A 817 0.68 -16.05 2.82
CA GLU A 817 1.62 -15.08 3.38
C GLU A 817 1.70 -15.14 4.91
N GLU A 818 2.90 -15.36 5.45
CA GLU A 818 3.13 -15.39 6.90
C GLU A 818 4.57 -14.94 7.24
N VAL A 819 4.67 -13.91 8.07
CA VAL A 819 5.93 -13.53 8.74
C VAL A 819 6.05 -14.33 10.01
N ARG A 820 6.95 -15.32 10.01
CA ARG A 820 7.14 -16.22 11.16
C ARG A 820 8.17 -15.65 12.12
N VAL A 821 7.80 -15.55 13.39
CA VAL A 821 8.66 -15.12 14.49
C VAL A 821 9.07 -16.36 15.29
N GLY A 822 10.37 -16.51 15.55
CA GLY A 822 10.93 -17.58 16.36
C GLY A 822 10.71 -17.36 17.86
N ALA A 823 10.99 -18.40 18.65
CA ALA A 823 10.79 -18.37 20.11
C ALA A 823 11.71 -17.37 20.85
N ASP A 824 12.76 -16.87 20.19
CA ASP A 824 13.67 -15.84 20.69
C ASP A 824 13.34 -14.43 20.18
N GLY A 825 12.24 -14.28 19.43
CA GLY A 825 11.82 -13.03 18.79
C GLY A 825 12.49 -12.76 17.45
N SER A 826 13.38 -13.63 16.96
CA SER A 826 14.01 -13.47 15.64
C SER A 826 13.02 -13.77 14.51
N LEU A 827 13.11 -13.05 13.39
CA LEU A 827 12.29 -13.39 12.23
C LEU A 827 12.88 -14.60 11.51
N ILE A 828 12.09 -15.64 11.32
CA ILE A 828 12.44 -16.79 10.48
C ILE A 828 12.26 -16.40 9.02
N THR A 829 11.17 -15.71 8.71
CA THR A 829 10.89 -15.22 7.37
C THR A 829 11.59 -13.88 7.11
N GLN A 830 12.60 -13.85 6.25
CA GLN A 830 13.48 -12.67 6.05
C GLN A 830 13.59 -12.20 4.60
N THR A 831 13.13 -12.98 3.61
CA THR A 831 13.23 -12.64 2.18
C THR A 831 12.00 -13.14 1.42
N PHE A 832 11.98 -13.01 0.08
CA PHE A 832 10.91 -13.62 -0.74
C PHE A 832 11.09 -15.11 -0.98
N ARG A 833 12.27 -15.68 -0.70
CA ARG A 833 12.50 -17.12 -0.84
C ARG A 833 11.73 -17.94 0.18
N ASP A 834 11.52 -17.37 1.35
CA ASP A 834 10.88 -17.95 2.54
C ASP A 834 9.52 -17.28 2.85
N TYR A 835 9.12 -16.30 2.05
CA TYR A 835 7.83 -15.61 2.09
C TYR A 835 7.08 -15.78 0.75
N HIS A 836 6.00 -16.56 0.76
CA HIS A 836 5.19 -16.81 -0.43
C HIS A 836 4.28 -15.63 -0.74
N ILE A 837 4.83 -14.61 -1.39
CA ILE A 837 4.07 -13.57 -2.08
C ILE A 837 3.34 -14.19 -3.29
N PRO A 838 2.04 -13.94 -3.49
CA PRO A 838 1.30 -14.49 -4.62
C PRO A 838 1.97 -14.20 -5.96
N ALA A 839 2.25 -15.26 -6.72
CA ALA A 839 2.75 -15.20 -8.08
C ALA A 839 1.59 -15.26 -9.10
N CYS A 840 1.90 -15.15 -10.39
CA CYS A 840 0.91 -15.18 -11.47
C CYS A 840 0.04 -16.46 -11.45
N ALA A 841 0.59 -17.59 -11.00
CA ALA A 841 -0.11 -18.87 -10.90
C ALA A 841 -1.07 -18.96 -9.71
N ASP A 842 -0.83 -18.16 -8.66
CA ASP A 842 -1.56 -18.26 -7.39
C ASP A 842 -2.86 -17.42 -7.38
N VAL A 843 -2.99 -16.48 -8.32
CA VAL A 843 -4.04 -15.46 -8.34
C VAL A 843 -4.94 -15.65 -9.56
N PRO A 844 -6.24 -15.98 -9.36
CA PRO A 844 -7.20 -16.11 -10.44
C PRO A 844 -7.59 -14.73 -11.00
N ASP A 845 -8.21 -14.71 -12.16
CA ASP A 845 -8.94 -13.52 -12.60
C ASP A 845 -10.13 -13.26 -11.68
N THR A 846 -10.31 -12.01 -11.27
CA THR A 846 -11.46 -11.57 -10.49
C THR A 846 -12.37 -10.73 -11.39
N GLU A 847 -13.63 -11.11 -11.47
CA GLU A 847 -14.63 -10.28 -12.13
C GLU A 847 -14.97 -9.09 -11.23
N VAL A 848 -14.66 -7.88 -11.69
CA VAL A 848 -14.97 -6.64 -10.98
C VAL A 848 -16.18 -5.95 -11.58
N LEU A 849 -17.18 -5.71 -10.73
CA LEU A 849 -18.43 -5.03 -11.00
C LEU A 849 -18.52 -3.75 -10.15
N PHE A 850 -19.12 -2.70 -10.68
CA PHE A 850 -19.29 -1.43 -9.97
C PHE A 850 -20.77 -1.14 -9.77
N ALA A 851 -21.14 -0.70 -8.57
CA ALA A 851 -22.45 -0.12 -8.32
C ALA A 851 -22.57 1.19 -9.11
N ASP A 852 -23.77 1.47 -9.62
CA ASP A 852 -24.08 2.71 -10.35
C ASP A 852 -24.61 3.75 -9.36
N THR A 853 -23.67 4.40 -8.65
CA THR A 853 -23.99 5.43 -7.65
C THR A 853 -23.21 6.71 -7.93
N TYR A 854 -23.72 7.83 -7.40
CA TYR A 854 -23.06 9.13 -7.47
C TYR A 854 -22.96 9.72 -6.07
N ASP A 855 -21.74 9.79 -5.53
CA ASP A 855 -21.51 10.29 -4.17
C ASP A 855 -21.59 11.83 -4.12
N SER A 856 -22.37 12.36 -3.18
CA SER A 856 -22.55 13.81 -3.04
C SER A 856 -21.35 14.55 -2.41
N ILE A 857 -20.39 13.84 -1.81
CA ILE A 857 -19.25 14.40 -1.08
C ILE A 857 -17.99 14.36 -1.95
N GLY A 858 -17.75 13.22 -2.60
CA GLY A 858 -16.56 12.99 -3.40
C GLY A 858 -16.48 13.81 -4.70
N PRO A 859 -15.28 14.08 -5.22
CA PRO A 859 -15.13 14.88 -6.44
C PRO A 859 -15.79 14.19 -7.62
N LEU A 860 -16.70 14.92 -8.28
CA LEU A 860 -17.46 14.45 -9.44
C LEU A 860 -18.21 13.13 -9.19
N GLY A 861 -18.58 12.84 -7.93
CA GLY A 861 -19.33 11.62 -7.58
C GLY A 861 -18.49 10.43 -7.10
N ALA A 862 -17.16 10.53 -7.06
CA ALA A 862 -16.26 9.40 -6.83
C ALA A 862 -16.09 9.05 -5.33
N LYS A 863 -16.03 7.75 -5.02
CA LYS A 863 -15.62 7.23 -3.69
C LYS A 863 -14.21 6.63 -3.73
N SER A 864 -13.69 6.36 -2.54
CA SER A 864 -12.34 5.84 -2.32
C SER A 864 -12.29 4.30 -2.42
N MET A 865 -11.45 3.74 -3.30
CA MET A 865 -11.39 2.27 -3.56
C MET A 865 -10.02 1.62 -3.27
N SER A 866 -9.08 2.35 -2.65
CA SER A 866 -7.73 1.83 -2.49
C SER A 866 -7.64 0.74 -1.44
N GLU A 867 -8.34 0.80 -0.31
CA GLU A 867 -8.20 -0.22 0.76
C GLU A 867 -9.35 -1.20 0.84
N SER A 868 -10.55 -0.72 0.52
CA SER A 868 -11.81 -1.44 0.67
C SER A 868 -11.87 -2.84 0.03
N PRO A 869 -11.25 -3.10 -1.16
CA PRO A 869 -11.39 -4.39 -1.81
C PRO A 869 -10.66 -5.54 -1.10
N PHE A 870 -9.71 -5.23 -0.21
CA PHE A 870 -8.96 -6.23 0.56
C PHE A 870 -9.85 -6.90 1.63
N ASN A 871 -10.80 -6.15 2.20
CA ASN A 871 -11.47 -6.47 3.46
C ASN A 871 -12.35 -7.73 3.46
N PRO A 872 -13.23 -7.97 2.47
CA PRO A 872 -14.16 -9.11 2.53
C PRO A 872 -13.53 -10.45 2.11
N VAL A 873 -12.34 -10.44 1.51
CA VAL A 873 -11.82 -11.60 0.76
C VAL A 873 -11.51 -12.81 1.64
N ALA A 874 -10.86 -12.61 2.79
CA ALA A 874 -10.53 -13.72 3.69
C ALA A 874 -11.78 -14.41 4.27
N ALA A 875 -12.81 -13.63 4.61
CA ALA A 875 -14.10 -14.13 5.06
C ALA A 875 -14.80 -14.93 3.96
N ALA A 876 -14.94 -14.35 2.75
CA ALA A 876 -15.58 -15.01 1.62
C ALA A 876 -14.90 -16.35 1.28
N LEU A 877 -13.56 -16.38 1.30
CA LEU A 877 -12.79 -17.60 1.03
C LEU A 877 -12.96 -18.63 2.14
N GLY A 878 -12.91 -18.22 3.41
CA GLY A 878 -13.16 -19.10 4.56
C GLY A 878 -14.57 -19.68 4.54
N ASN A 879 -15.56 -18.88 4.16
CA ASN A 879 -16.96 -19.30 3.99
C ASN A 879 -17.11 -20.33 2.86
N ALA A 880 -16.43 -20.13 1.71
CA ALA A 880 -16.46 -21.07 0.60
C ALA A 880 -15.77 -22.40 0.93
N ILE A 881 -14.66 -22.38 1.67
CA ILE A 881 -14.00 -23.59 2.16
C ILE A 881 -14.86 -24.32 3.19
N ARG A 882 -15.52 -23.57 4.10
CA ARG A 882 -16.47 -24.14 5.06
C ARG A 882 -17.63 -24.83 4.35
N ASP A 883 -18.20 -24.20 3.33
CA ASP A 883 -19.27 -24.78 2.52
C ASP A 883 -18.83 -26.07 1.82
N ALA A 884 -17.65 -26.04 1.19
CA ALA A 884 -17.11 -27.20 0.48
C ALA A 884 -16.79 -28.40 1.39
N THR A 885 -16.34 -28.14 2.62
CA THR A 885 -15.70 -29.17 3.44
C THR A 885 -16.42 -29.50 4.73
N GLY A 886 -17.32 -28.62 5.19
CA GLY A 886 -17.88 -28.64 6.54
C GLY A 886 -16.91 -28.14 7.62
N ALA A 887 -15.65 -27.80 7.31
CA ALA A 887 -14.66 -27.36 8.30
C ALA A 887 -14.57 -25.83 8.39
N ARG A 888 -14.76 -25.24 9.59
CA ARG A 888 -14.63 -23.80 9.81
C ARG A 888 -13.19 -23.47 10.18
N LEU A 889 -12.47 -22.84 9.27
CA LEU A 889 -11.14 -22.32 9.53
C LEU A 889 -11.26 -21.00 10.28
N THR A 890 -10.59 -20.90 11.41
CA THR A 890 -10.59 -19.69 12.26
C THR A 890 -9.23 -19.01 12.31
N THR A 891 -8.21 -19.53 11.62
CA THR A 891 -6.84 -18.97 11.64
C THR A 891 -6.27 -18.88 10.23
N THR A 892 -5.91 -17.68 9.78
CA THR A 892 -5.16 -17.47 8.54
C THR A 892 -3.64 -17.67 8.75
N PRO A 893 -2.87 -18.01 7.69
CA PRO A 893 -3.34 -18.43 6.38
C PRO A 893 -4.02 -19.82 6.43
N PHE A 894 -4.93 -20.06 5.50
CA PHE A 894 -5.57 -21.35 5.21
C PHE A 894 -4.62 -22.23 4.38
N ALA A 895 -3.44 -22.50 4.93
CA ALA A 895 -2.45 -23.35 4.29
C ALA A 895 -2.99 -24.78 4.07
N PRO A 896 -2.59 -25.49 3.00
CA PRO A 896 -3.11 -26.82 2.68
C PRO A 896 -3.02 -27.82 3.85
N ASP A 897 -1.93 -27.79 4.63
CA ASP A 897 -1.78 -28.67 5.80
C ASP A 897 -2.78 -28.35 6.92
N ARG A 898 -3.13 -27.08 7.11
CA ARG A 898 -4.15 -26.65 8.08
C ARG A 898 -5.56 -27.06 7.62
N ILE A 899 -5.86 -26.91 6.33
CA ILE A 899 -7.12 -27.37 5.73
C ILE A 899 -7.26 -28.87 5.88
N TYR A 900 -6.25 -29.63 5.46
CA TYR A 900 -6.24 -31.09 5.58
C TYR A 900 -6.52 -31.54 7.02
N ARG A 901 -5.83 -30.97 8.01
CA ARG A 901 -6.04 -31.30 9.43
C ARG A 901 -7.47 -30.99 9.87
N ALA A 902 -8.02 -29.84 9.48
CA ALA A 902 -9.38 -29.45 9.84
C ALA A 902 -10.44 -30.39 9.21
N VAL A 903 -10.27 -30.74 7.95
CA VAL A 903 -11.16 -31.69 7.25
C VAL A 903 -11.05 -33.11 7.83
N ALA A 904 -9.85 -33.55 8.19
CA ALA A 904 -9.62 -34.86 8.79
C ALA A 904 -10.24 -34.97 10.19
N ALA A 905 -10.10 -33.95 11.05
CA ALA A 905 -10.70 -33.92 12.39
C ALA A 905 -12.24 -33.97 12.35
N GLY A 906 -12.86 -33.35 11.35
CA GLY A 906 -14.31 -33.43 11.13
C GLY A 906 -14.82 -34.84 10.80
N ARG A 907 -13.96 -35.74 10.29
CA ARG A 907 -14.33 -37.14 10.00
C ARG A 907 -14.33 -38.03 11.24
N THR A 908 -13.49 -37.74 12.23
CA THR A 908 -13.37 -38.53 13.47
C THR A 908 -14.44 -38.23 14.51
N GLY A 909 -15.20 -37.14 14.35
CA GLY A 909 -16.34 -36.80 15.21
C GLY A 909 -17.70 -37.34 14.74
N LEU A 910 -17.73 -38.11 13.66
CA LEU A 910 -18.93 -38.71 13.06
C LEU A 910 -18.91 -40.27 13.11
N SER A 911 -17.93 -40.86 13.78
CA SER A 911 -17.90 -42.29 14.16
C SER A 911 -18.17 -42.43 15.65
#